data_AF-O06842-F1
#
_entry.id   AF-O06842-F1
#
_cell.length_a   1.000
_cell.length_b   1.000
_cell.length_c   1.000
_cell.angle_alpha   90.00
_cell.angle_beta   90.00
_cell.angle_gamma   90.00
#
_symmetry.space_group_name_H-M   'P 1'
#
loop_
_entity.id
_entity.type
_entity.pdbx_description
1 polymer ?
#
loop_
_entity_poly.entity_id
_entity_poly.type
_entity_poly.pdbx_seq_one_letter_code
_entity_poly.pdbx_strand_id
1 'polypeptide(L)'
;MRKFILAFIFAICVFRAKAADKSLIITFNDNTTQIFALSDLPNIKMQNDKMTIVAGLTTAEYDLYKVRTFTFGESTGIEDVTNEKLTFEGNSLIIPGSSNQIRIFSINGMCVSLDSTQLGSFTVLNLESLPQGVYVINTNGKSVKITKKKKFIFSLLATLISFSVFAQSADDTYVVNKADGTSQSYKVMEFPNIKFNGDGTFGNYMTGFDDFGQINVWNISDVKSVTFNIAHSNPVDVSGVFLADASANDAAKKLYKYLRLVYGNKILSGMMAHVAWNHDEADKIHVLTGKYPAINCYDFIHIAVPNQGSNGWINYNDITPVTEWADAGGIVSLMWHFNVPQNENTTIGADGSGQGINSSQTTFKASHALVSGTWENKFFMEQMENVANVILKLQDAGIVALWRPFHEAAGNATLKSGANWGKAWFWWGEDGPDVYKQLWHTMFNYFSNKGIHNLIWEWTSQNYNGDSDIYNNDDDWYPGDAYVDIIGRDLYGTTAVQQYSEYSQLKGRYPSKMIALAECGVNNSTITADVEQAWNAGAKWLNFMPWYGESMPSDEWWTKVMNENVVITRDEINQNATYMEESAQSAVDNFGLGFNLGNTLDANGCGTGKPVATYETFWGQPETTQDMMTFLMQNGFNAVRIPVTWYEHMDAEGNVDEAWMMRVKAIVEYAMNAGLYAIVNVHHDTAAGSGAWIKADTDVYAATKEKFKKLWTQIANALADYDQHLLFEGYNEMLDGNNSWDEPQKASGYEALNNYAQDFVDAVRATGGNNATRNLIVNTYAAAKGENVLNNFMLPTDAVNNHLIVQVHSYDPWNFFNTKTTWDSECHNTLTEIFSALSKKFTTIPYIIGEYGTHGESDISVSKSSPAEKIKLAADQAADMVKLAKDHHSATFYWMSIFDGSDRIQPQWSLPTVVEAMQEAYNN
;
A
#
# COMPACT_ATOMS: atom_id res chain seq x y z
N MET A 1 -40.74 6.75 -23.21
CA MET A 1 -41.87 7.58 -23.72
C MET A 1 -41.57 7.94 -25.17
N ARG A 2 -42.43 7.53 -26.12
CA ARG A 2 -42.28 7.65 -27.58
C ARG A 2 -42.78 9.02 -28.11
N LYS A 3 -42.29 9.37 -29.31
CA LYS A 3 -42.74 10.36 -30.34
C LYS A 3 -41.93 11.68 -30.31
N PHE A 4 -41.29 12.20 -31.36
CA PHE A 4 -41.38 12.16 -32.84
C PHE A 4 -39.94 12.30 -33.42
N ILE A 5 -39.37 11.50 -34.34
CA ILE A 5 -39.56 11.28 -35.80
C ILE A 5 -39.67 12.55 -36.68
N LEU A 6 -38.61 12.83 -37.45
CA LEU A 6 -38.58 12.93 -38.94
C LEU A 6 -37.08 12.87 -39.36
N ALA A 7 -36.54 11.74 -39.86
CA ALA A 7 -36.49 11.31 -41.28
C ALA A 7 -35.62 12.22 -42.19
N PHE A 8 -34.71 11.80 -43.08
CA PHE A 8 -34.14 10.53 -43.52
C PHE A 8 -33.13 10.88 -44.67
N ILE A 9 -31.93 10.26 -44.72
CA ILE A 9 -31.29 9.69 -45.95
C ILE A 9 -30.59 10.64 -46.99
N PHE A 10 -29.45 10.39 -47.69
CA PHE A 10 -28.64 9.22 -48.14
C PHE A 10 -27.15 9.63 -48.42
N ALA A 11 -26.21 8.65 -48.36
CA ALA A 11 -25.01 8.43 -49.23
C ALA A 11 -23.56 8.79 -48.78
N ILE A 12 -22.92 7.84 -48.07
CA ILE A 12 -21.73 7.01 -48.42
C ILE A 12 -20.46 7.63 -49.09
N CYS A 13 -19.29 7.25 -48.51
CA CYS A 13 -17.86 7.36 -48.93
C CYS A 13 -17.21 8.75 -48.79
N VAL A 14 -16.11 8.97 -48.03
CA VAL A 14 -14.75 8.39 -48.12
C VAL A 14 -13.97 8.58 -46.79
N PHE A 15 -13.00 7.69 -46.55
CA PHE A 15 -12.04 7.57 -45.43
C PHE A 15 -11.29 8.85 -44.95
N ARG A 16 -11.02 8.85 -43.63
CA ARG A 16 -9.83 9.31 -42.85
C ARG A 16 -9.44 10.81 -42.76
N ALA A 17 -9.53 11.35 -41.54
CA ALA A 17 -8.41 11.90 -40.71
C ALA A 17 -9.00 12.40 -39.36
N LYS A 18 -8.79 11.69 -38.24
CA LYS A 18 -7.75 11.90 -37.19
C LYS A 18 -7.71 13.31 -36.55
N ALA A 19 -7.94 13.33 -35.23
CA ALA A 19 -7.38 14.21 -34.20
C ALA A 19 -7.25 15.72 -34.49
N ALA A 20 -8.03 16.54 -33.78
CA ALA A 20 -7.71 17.95 -33.58
C ALA A 20 -6.70 18.06 -32.44
N ASP A 21 -5.41 18.13 -32.79
CA ASP A 21 -4.29 18.16 -31.85
C ASP A 21 -4.17 19.50 -31.10
N LYS A 22 -3.79 19.41 -29.82
CA LYS A 22 -3.41 20.51 -28.92
C LYS A 22 -2.25 21.33 -29.52
N SER A 23 -2.52 22.54 -30.01
CA SER A 23 -1.56 23.33 -30.82
C SER A 23 -1.42 24.80 -30.37
N LEU A 24 -0.24 25.39 -30.64
CA LEU A 24 0.01 26.85 -30.66
C LEU A 24 -0.30 27.36 -32.08
N ILE A 25 -1.20 28.34 -32.19
CA ILE A 25 -1.60 28.94 -33.46
C ILE A 25 -1.17 30.40 -33.49
N ILE A 26 -0.40 30.80 -34.50
CA ILE A 26 -0.03 32.19 -34.79
C ILE A 26 -0.85 32.64 -35.99
N THR A 27 -1.49 33.80 -35.90
CA THR A 27 -2.20 34.42 -37.02
C THR A 27 -1.52 35.73 -37.37
N PHE A 28 -1.27 35.97 -38.66
CA PHE A 28 -0.67 37.20 -39.17
C PHE A 28 -1.74 38.21 -39.61
N ASN A 29 -1.33 39.45 -39.86
CA ASN A 29 -2.24 40.54 -40.24
C ASN A 29 -2.98 40.29 -41.56
N ASP A 30 -2.42 39.47 -42.44
CA ASP A 30 -3.03 39.04 -43.69
C ASP A 30 -4.02 37.86 -43.52
N ASN A 31 -4.30 37.45 -42.28
CA ASN A 31 -5.08 36.26 -41.88
C ASN A 31 -4.41 34.90 -42.13
N THR A 32 -3.16 34.85 -42.59
CA THR A 32 -2.45 33.57 -42.68
C THR A 32 -2.13 33.03 -41.28
N THR A 33 -2.03 31.71 -41.13
CA THR A 33 -1.75 31.07 -39.84
C THR A 33 -0.55 30.13 -39.90
N GLN A 34 0.19 30.06 -38.79
CA GLN A 34 1.22 29.05 -38.54
C GLN A 34 0.87 28.27 -37.28
N ILE A 35 1.05 26.95 -37.31
CA ILE A 35 0.60 26.04 -36.25
C ILE A 35 1.78 25.19 -35.80
N PHE A 36 2.01 25.14 -34.49
CA PHE A 36 3.02 24.31 -33.84
C PHE A 36 2.32 23.33 -32.89
N ALA A 37 2.69 22.05 -32.93
CA ALA A 37 2.15 21.07 -32.00
C ALA A 37 2.69 21.32 -30.59
N LEU A 38 1.84 21.28 -29.57
CA LEU A 38 2.30 21.47 -28.18
C LEU A 38 3.14 20.29 -27.66
N SER A 39 3.05 19.11 -28.29
CA SER A 39 3.93 17.95 -28.03
C SER A 39 5.41 18.26 -28.25
N ASP A 40 5.72 19.28 -29.05
CA ASP A 40 7.10 19.66 -29.40
C ASP A 40 7.71 20.66 -28.41
N LEU A 41 7.01 20.94 -27.29
CA LEU A 41 7.41 21.87 -26.22
C LEU A 41 7.92 23.23 -26.76
N PRO A 42 7.09 23.99 -27.50
CA PRO A 42 7.53 25.22 -28.16
C PRO A 42 8.00 26.30 -27.17
N ASN A 43 9.25 26.74 -27.27
CA ASN A 43 9.82 27.88 -26.54
C ASN A 43 9.68 29.17 -27.37
N ILE A 44 9.08 30.22 -26.80
CA ILE A 44 8.84 31.50 -27.48
C ILE A 44 9.73 32.58 -26.86
N LYS A 45 10.57 33.23 -27.68
CA LYS A 45 11.36 34.41 -27.32
C LYS A 45 10.91 35.61 -28.13
N MET A 46 10.80 36.77 -27.48
CA MET A 46 10.51 38.04 -28.16
C MET A 46 11.62 39.03 -27.89
N GLN A 47 12.38 39.37 -28.93
CA GLN A 47 13.51 40.31 -28.83
C GLN A 47 13.70 41.03 -30.17
N ASN A 48 14.14 42.29 -30.13
CA ASN A 48 14.52 43.07 -31.32
C ASN A 48 13.44 43.10 -32.43
N ASP A 49 12.18 43.40 -32.07
CA ASP A 49 11.00 43.40 -32.96
C ASP A 49 10.66 42.07 -33.62
N LYS A 50 11.19 40.96 -33.10
CA LYS A 50 10.94 39.62 -33.61
C LYS A 50 10.43 38.65 -32.54
N MET A 51 9.59 37.72 -32.99
CA MET A 51 9.12 36.55 -32.25
C MET A 51 9.84 35.33 -32.81
N THR A 52 10.68 34.70 -31.99
CA THR A 52 11.37 33.45 -32.31
C THR A 52 10.68 32.31 -31.57
N ILE A 53 10.38 31.23 -32.28
CA ILE A 53 9.75 30.03 -31.72
C ILE A 53 10.64 28.83 -32.04
N VAL A 54 11.01 28.10 -31.00
CA VAL A 54 11.79 26.86 -31.11
C VAL A 54 10.88 25.71 -30.67
N ALA A 55 10.51 24.83 -31.59
CA ALA A 55 9.64 23.68 -31.34
C ALA A 55 10.27 22.43 -31.97
N GLY A 56 10.69 21.46 -31.15
CA GLY A 56 11.51 20.34 -31.61
C GLY A 56 12.79 20.79 -32.33
N LEU A 57 12.97 20.38 -33.59
CA LEU A 57 14.09 20.80 -34.45
C LEU A 57 13.81 22.09 -35.26
N THR A 58 12.61 22.65 -35.15
CA THR A 58 12.19 23.81 -35.95
C THR A 58 12.43 25.10 -35.20
N THR A 59 13.15 26.04 -35.81
CA THR A 59 13.24 27.43 -35.35
C THR A 59 12.56 28.34 -36.37
N ALA A 60 11.53 29.04 -35.95
CA ALA A 60 10.80 30.00 -36.78
C ALA A 60 10.93 31.41 -36.20
N GLU A 61 11.05 32.41 -37.07
CA GLU A 61 11.21 33.80 -36.66
C GLU A 61 10.25 34.70 -37.46
N TYR A 62 9.51 35.55 -36.75
CA TYR A 62 8.50 36.43 -37.32
C TYR A 62 8.72 37.86 -36.86
N ASP A 63 8.57 38.82 -37.79
CA ASP A 63 8.49 40.22 -37.37
C ASP A 63 7.22 40.43 -36.54
N LEU A 64 7.35 40.95 -35.32
CA LEU A 64 6.24 41.10 -34.39
C LEU A 64 5.10 41.94 -34.96
N TYR A 65 5.42 42.97 -35.76
CA TYR A 65 4.39 43.83 -36.39
C TYR A 65 3.53 43.10 -37.41
N LYS A 66 3.95 41.92 -37.90
CA LYS A 66 3.16 41.08 -38.82
C LYS A 66 2.24 40.11 -38.08
N VAL A 67 2.54 39.81 -36.83
CA VAL A 67 1.75 38.87 -36.02
C VAL A 67 0.53 39.61 -35.47
N ARG A 68 -0.65 39.10 -35.81
CA ARG A 68 -1.94 39.64 -35.35
C ARG A 68 -2.36 39.04 -34.02
N THR A 69 -2.32 37.72 -33.90
CA THR A 69 -2.68 36.98 -32.66
C THR A 69 -1.82 35.74 -32.52
N PHE A 70 -1.67 35.24 -31.30
CA PHE A 70 -1.26 33.85 -31.06
C PHE A 70 -2.12 33.26 -29.94
N THR A 71 -2.60 32.03 -30.12
CA THR A 71 -3.58 31.38 -29.23
C THR A 71 -3.19 29.94 -28.94
N PHE A 72 -3.51 29.45 -27.75
CA PHE A 72 -3.27 28.08 -27.31
C PHE A 72 -4.56 27.27 -27.31
N GLY A 73 -4.49 26.01 -27.72
CA GLY A 73 -5.64 25.09 -27.77
C GLY A 73 -6.18 24.65 -26.40
N GLU A 74 -5.34 24.60 -25.35
CA GLU A 74 -5.64 24.48 -23.91
C GLU A 74 -4.27 24.38 -23.16
N SER A 75 -4.21 24.71 -21.87
CA SER A 75 -2.94 24.95 -21.16
C SER A 75 -2.13 23.69 -20.82
N THR A 76 -0.87 23.63 -21.25
CA THR A 76 0.33 23.14 -20.51
C THR A 76 1.56 23.22 -21.43
N GLY A 77 2.68 23.83 -20.98
CA GLY A 77 4.02 23.54 -21.53
C GLY A 77 4.89 24.67 -22.10
N ILE A 78 4.82 25.93 -21.64
CA ILE A 78 5.79 26.98 -22.05
C ILE A 78 6.47 27.59 -20.82
N GLU A 79 7.81 27.64 -20.84
CA GLU A 79 8.64 28.27 -19.81
C GLU A 79 8.55 29.82 -19.80
N ASP A 80 8.79 30.40 -18.61
CA ASP A 80 8.64 31.81 -18.28
C ASP A 80 9.41 32.81 -19.17
N VAL A 81 8.83 33.99 -19.37
CA VAL A 81 9.49 35.16 -19.99
C VAL A 81 10.07 36.06 -18.89
N THR A 82 11.39 36.27 -18.85
CA THR A 82 12.06 37.16 -17.87
C THR A 82 12.86 38.30 -18.54
N ASN A 83 12.75 39.55 -18.01
CA ASN A 83 13.81 40.31 -17.31
C ASN A 83 13.77 41.87 -17.41
N GLU A 84 14.31 42.51 -16.35
CA GLU A 84 14.83 43.87 -16.01
C GLU A 84 13.93 45.13 -15.82
N LYS A 85 13.77 45.47 -14.53
CA LYS A 85 13.55 46.77 -13.83
C LYS A 85 12.29 47.58 -14.15
N LEU A 86 11.20 47.18 -13.49
CA LEU A 86 10.10 48.05 -13.04
C LEU A 86 9.90 47.84 -11.53
N THR A 87 9.52 48.88 -10.79
CA THR A 87 9.31 48.81 -9.34
C THR A 87 7.81 48.92 -9.03
N PHE A 88 7.29 48.01 -8.22
CA PHE A 88 5.93 48.07 -7.71
C PHE A 88 5.89 48.76 -6.35
N GLU A 89 4.96 49.69 -6.17
CA GLU A 89 4.61 50.26 -4.86
C GLU A 89 3.09 50.19 -4.68
N GLY A 90 2.63 49.28 -3.83
CA GLY A 90 1.20 49.04 -3.60
C GLY A 90 0.47 48.61 -4.89
N ASN A 91 -0.59 49.34 -5.26
CA ASN A 91 -1.36 49.12 -6.50
C ASN A 91 -0.80 49.90 -7.70
N SER A 92 0.40 50.47 -7.59
CA SER A 92 0.98 51.30 -8.63
C SER A 92 2.25 50.69 -9.22
N LEU A 93 2.42 50.85 -10.53
CA LEU A 93 3.64 50.50 -11.25
C LEU A 93 4.43 51.77 -11.54
N ILE A 94 5.67 51.82 -11.06
CA ILE A 94 6.56 52.97 -11.23
C ILE A 94 7.49 52.70 -12.40
N ILE A 95 7.41 53.58 -13.41
CA ILE A 95 8.13 53.44 -14.67
C ILE A 95 9.11 54.61 -14.82
N PRO A 96 10.42 54.37 -14.97
CA PRO A 96 11.40 55.42 -15.22
C PRO A 96 11.16 56.14 -16.56
N GLY A 97 11.16 57.47 -16.53
CA GLY A 97 10.98 58.38 -17.66
C GLY A 97 9.59 59.04 -17.74
N SER A 98 9.49 60.11 -18.52
CA SER A 98 8.20 60.70 -18.95
C SER A 98 7.70 59.95 -20.19
N SER A 99 6.71 59.07 -20.05
CA SER A 99 6.28 58.23 -21.17
C SER A 99 5.10 58.86 -21.93
N ASN A 100 5.35 59.29 -23.17
CA ASN A 100 4.31 59.78 -24.08
C ASN A 100 3.55 58.65 -24.79
N GLN A 101 3.90 57.37 -24.57
CA GLN A 101 3.26 56.21 -25.20
C GLN A 101 3.30 54.98 -24.28
N ILE A 102 2.41 54.93 -23.30
CA ILE A 102 2.10 53.71 -22.55
C ILE A 102 0.90 53.05 -23.21
N ARG A 103 1.03 51.77 -23.59
CA ARG A 103 -0.08 50.94 -24.08
C ARG A 103 -0.17 49.68 -23.26
N ILE A 104 -1.36 49.36 -22.77
CA ILE A 104 -1.61 48.15 -21.98
C ILE A 104 -2.51 47.26 -22.79
N PHE A 105 -2.20 45.98 -22.86
CA PHE A 105 -2.99 44.99 -23.57
C PHE A 105 -3.42 43.90 -22.61
N SER A 106 -4.69 43.51 -22.66
CA SER A 106 -5.15 42.25 -22.06
C SER A 106 -4.60 41.06 -22.85
N ILE A 107 -4.61 39.85 -22.28
CA ILE A 107 -4.23 38.62 -23.00
C ILE A 107 -5.07 38.33 -24.25
N ASN A 108 -6.26 38.95 -24.36
CA ASN A 108 -7.12 38.85 -25.54
C ASN A 108 -6.80 39.94 -26.58
N GLY A 109 -5.69 40.68 -26.41
CA GLY A 109 -5.19 41.69 -27.36
C GLY A 109 -5.93 43.03 -27.34
N MET A 110 -6.92 43.22 -26.46
CA MET A 110 -7.62 44.51 -26.34
C MET A 110 -6.77 45.52 -25.59
N CYS A 111 -6.65 46.74 -26.14
CA CYS A 111 -5.96 47.84 -25.48
C CYS A 111 -6.79 48.36 -24.31
N VAL A 112 -6.16 48.47 -23.14
CA VAL A 112 -6.75 48.96 -21.89
C VAL A 112 -6.09 50.29 -21.55
N SER A 113 -6.90 51.30 -21.24
CA SER A 113 -6.41 52.60 -20.80
C SER A 113 -6.32 52.62 -19.27
N LEU A 114 -5.25 53.20 -18.74
CA LEU A 114 -5.09 53.47 -17.31
C LEU A 114 -4.71 54.92 -17.11
N ASP A 115 -5.16 55.46 -15.98
CA ASP A 115 -4.71 56.76 -15.53
C ASP A 115 -3.23 56.68 -15.14
N SER A 116 -2.44 57.57 -15.74
CA SER A 116 -1.03 57.75 -15.44
C SER A 116 -0.81 59.10 -14.77
N THR A 117 0.08 59.16 -13.80
CA THR A 117 0.51 60.41 -13.15
C THR A 117 2.01 60.58 -13.35
N GLN A 118 2.43 61.74 -13.83
CA GLN A 118 3.84 62.09 -13.96
C GLN A 118 4.37 62.62 -12.61
N LEU A 119 5.36 61.96 -12.03
CA LEU A 119 6.03 62.36 -10.79
C LEU A 119 7.53 62.50 -11.04
N GLY A 120 7.97 63.72 -11.32
CA GLY A 120 9.37 64.01 -11.68
C GLY A 120 9.82 63.21 -12.91
N SER A 121 10.91 62.46 -12.76
CA SER A 121 11.46 61.59 -13.81
C SER A 121 10.75 60.23 -13.93
N PHE A 122 9.59 60.02 -13.29
CA PHE A 122 8.87 58.75 -13.33
C PHE A 122 7.43 58.94 -13.81
N THR A 123 6.92 57.96 -14.55
CA THR A 123 5.49 57.80 -14.82
C THR A 123 4.94 56.72 -13.90
N VAL A 124 3.90 57.04 -13.15
CA VAL A 124 3.24 56.09 -12.24
C VAL A 124 1.90 55.68 -12.84
N LEU A 125 1.71 54.39 -13.07
CA LEU A 125 0.43 53.81 -13.52
C LEU A 125 -0.35 53.29 -12.33
N ASN A 126 -1.59 53.77 -12.16
CA ASN A 126 -2.48 53.21 -11.16
C ASN A 126 -3.15 51.94 -11.72
N LEU A 127 -2.78 50.77 -11.19
CA LEU A 127 -3.31 49.48 -11.65
C LEU A 127 -4.66 49.13 -10.98
N GLU A 128 -5.21 49.99 -10.13
CA GLU A 128 -6.42 49.73 -9.36
C GLU A 128 -7.65 49.49 -10.24
N SER A 129 -7.76 50.19 -11.37
CA SER A 129 -8.89 50.06 -12.30
C SER A 129 -8.78 48.88 -13.27
N LEU A 130 -7.63 48.18 -13.36
CA LEU A 130 -7.53 46.97 -14.19
C LEU A 130 -8.39 45.82 -13.62
N PRO A 131 -9.19 45.11 -14.43
CA PRO A 131 -9.80 43.85 -14.02
C PRO A 131 -8.77 42.80 -13.60
N GLN A 132 -9.21 41.72 -12.95
CA GLN A 132 -8.35 40.56 -12.69
C GLN A 132 -7.89 39.94 -14.01
N GLY A 133 -6.62 39.59 -14.11
CA GLY A 133 -6.07 39.01 -15.34
C GLY A 133 -4.59 39.28 -15.53
N VAL A 134 -4.10 38.79 -16.67
CA VAL A 134 -2.74 39.00 -17.15
C VAL A 134 -2.77 40.14 -18.17
N TYR A 135 -1.82 41.07 -18.05
CA TYR A 135 -1.69 42.21 -18.95
C TYR A 135 -0.24 42.35 -19.41
N VAL A 136 -0.08 42.90 -20.61
CA VAL A 136 1.22 43.30 -21.14
C VAL A 136 1.26 44.80 -21.24
N ILE A 137 2.18 45.42 -20.53
CA ILE A 137 2.40 46.87 -20.56
C ILE A 137 3.58 47.15 -21.50
N ASN A 138 3.33 47.92 -22.55
CA ASN A 138 4.35 48.43 -23.44
C ASN A 138 4.63 49.90 -23.13
N THR A 139 5.87 50.23 -22.78
CA THR A 139 6.32 51.61 -22.58
C THR A 139 7.65 51.82 -23.26
N ASN A 140 7.80 52.91 -24.03
CA ASN A 140 9.05 53.31 -24.67
C ASN A 140 9.74 52.16 -25.44
N GLY A 141 8.96 51.31 -26.12
CA GLY A 141 9.46 50.19 -26.92
C GLY A 141 9.80 48.92 -26.13
N LYS A 142 9.44 48.84 -24.84
CA LYS A 142 9.68 47.66 -23.97
C LYS A 142 8.38 47.11 -23.41
N SER A 143 8.24 45.79 -23.34
CA SER A 143 7.04 45.09 -22.86
C SER A 143 7.27 44.34 -21.55
N VAL A 144 6.37 44.47 -20.57
CA VAL A 144 6.40 43.73 -19.30
C VAL A 144 5.05 43.09 -19.02
N LYS A 145 5.06 41.82 -18.60
CA LYS A 145 3.87 41.10 -18.14
C LYS A 145 3.58 41.45 -16.69
N ILE A 146 2.33 41.85 -16.40
CA ILE A 146 1.83 41.99 -15.04
C ILE A 146 0.65 41.04 -14.82
N THR A 147 0.55 40.48 -13.62
CA THR A 147 -0.57 39.64 -13.22
C THR A 147 -1.26 40.27 -12.02
N LYS A 148 -2.50 40.73 -12.19
CA LYS A 148 -3.29 41.26 -11.07
C LYS A 148 -3.95 40.09 -10.33
N LYS A 149 -3.25 39.59 -9.29
CA LYS A 149 -3.74 38.53 -8.41
C LYS A 149 -4.87 39.04 -7.50
N LYS A 150 -5.79 38.16 -7.11
CA LYS A 150 -6.91 38.46 -6.20
C LYS A 150 -6.35 39.00 -4.87
N LYS A 151 -6.69 40.24 -4.49
CA LYS A 151 -6.81 40.54 -3.05
C LYS A 151 -8.01 39.75 -2.57
N PHE A 152 -7.83 38.80 -1.66
CA PHE A 152 -8.94 38.15 -0.97
C PHE A 152 -9.60 39.19 -0.06
N ILE A 153 -10.44 40.03 -0.66
CA ILE A 153 -11.50 40.76 0.01
C ILE A 153 -12.77 40.10 -0.51
N PHE A 154 -13.50 39.47 0.40
CA PHE A 154 -14.77 38.81 0.17
C PHE A 154 -15.72 39.71 -0.63
N SER A 155 -15.77 39.51 -1.94
CA SER A 155 -16.86 39.95 -2.81
C SER A 155 -17.35 38.71 -3.53
N LEU A 156 -18.12 37.90 -2.78
CA LEU A 156 -18.79 36.75 -3.32
C LEU A 156 -20.05 37.23 -4.02
N LEU A 157 -20.05 37.20 -5.35
CA LEU A 157 -21.27 37.12 -6.12
C LEU A 157 -21.93 35.78 -5.73
N ALA A 158 -23.22 35.79 -5.40
CA ALA A 158 -23.99 34.67 -4.85
C ALA A 158 -23.64 33.30 -5.48
N THR A 159 -22.70 32.57 -4.88
CA THR A 159 -22.40 31.18 -5.22
C THR A 159 -23.05 30.28 -4.17
N LEU A 160 -23.99 29.46 -4.61
CA LEU A 160 -24.37 28.26 -3.88
C LEU A 160 -23.21 27.27 -3.95
N ILE A 161 -22.75 26.77 -2.81
CA ILE A 161 -21.81 25.65 -2.76
C ILE A 161 -22.56 24.45 -2.19
N SER A 162 -22.74 23.43 -3.03
CA SER A 162 -23.31 22.12 -2.67
C SER A 162 -22.17 21.15 -2.37
N PHE A 163 -22.07 20.71 -1.13
CA PHE A 163 -21.01 19.85 -0.60
C PHE A 163 -21.38 18.37 -0.63
N SER A 164 -22.64 18.03 -0.93
CA SER A 164 -23.11 16.63 -1.07
C SER A 164 -22.38 15.83 -2.15
N VAL A 165 -21.81 16.49 -3.15
CA VAL A 165 -21.01 15.83 -4.21
C VAL A 165 -19.55 15.59 -3.76
N PHE A 166 -19.11 16.25 -2.69
CA PHE A 166 -17.74 16.19 -2.17
C PHE A 166 -17.60 15.45 -0.84
N ALA A 167 -18.70 15.22 -0.12
CA ALA A 167 -18.71 14.39 1.08
C ALA A 167 -18.52 12.92 0.71
N GLN A 168 -17.55 12.26 1.35
CA GLN A 168 -17.22 10.85 1.16
C GLN A 168 -17.51 10.00 2.41
N SER A 169 -17.68 10.62 3.58
CA SER A 169 -18.01 9.93 4.83
C SER A 169 -19.15 10.59 5.61
N ALA A 170 -19.81 9.83 6.49
CA ALA A 170 -20.83 10.35 7.40
C ALA A 170 -20.29 11.34 8.44
N ASP A 171 -18.97 11.44 8.58
CA ASP A 171 -18.28 12.24 9.59
C ASP A 171 -17.50 13.43 9.01
N ASP A 172 -17.60 13.68 7.69
CA ASP A 172 -17.04 14.89 7.10
C ASP A 172 -17.66 16.13 7.75
N THR A 173 -16.82 17.08 8.14
CA THR A 173 -17.26 18.30 8.84
C THR A 173 -16.72 19.56 8.18
N TYR A 174 -17.34 20.69 8.50
CA TYR A 174 -16.70 22.00 8.35
C TYR A 174 -16.85 22.79 9.64
N VAL A 175 -15.83 23.59 9.95
CA VAL A 175 -15.74 24.41 11.14
C VAL A 175 -15.76 25.88 10.76
N VAL A 176 -16.72 26.62 11.30
CA VAL A 176 -16.75 28.09 11.19
C VAL A 176 -15.99 28.68 12.37
N ASN A 177 -14.85 29.29 12.09
CA ASN A 177 -13.99 29.97 13.08
C ASN A 177 -14.26 31.48 13.04
N LYS A 178 -14.61 32.06 14.19
CA LYS A 178 -14.88 33.49 14.34
C LYS A 178 -13.61 34.28 14.68
N ALA A 179 -13.66 35.59 14.41
CA ALA A 179 -12.57 36.52 14.70
C ALA A 179 -12.28 36.67 16.20
N ASP A 180 -13.24 36.36 17.07
CA ASP A 180 -13.11 36.36 18.53
C ASP A 180 -12.43 35.09 19.10
N GLY A 181 -12.06 34.13 18.24
CA GLY A 181 -11.41 32.88 18.63
C GLY A 181 -12.37 31.73 18.93
N THR A 182 -13.68 31.93 18.83
CA THR A 182 -14.67 30.85 18.98
C THR A 182 -14.87 30.07 17.67
N SER A 183 -15.16 28.78 17.77
CA SER A 183 -15.33 27.89 16.61
C SER A 183 -16.55 26.98 16.78
N GLN A 184 -17.23 26.65 15.68
CA GLN A 184 -18.36 25.72 15.68
C GLN A 184 -18.30 24.78 14.49
N SER A 185 -18.45 23.47 14.75
CA SER A 185 -18.35 22.39 13.76
C SER A 185 -19.74 21.91 13.31
N TYR A 186 -19.85 21.53 12.04
CA TYR A 186 -21.07 21.05 11.39
C TYR A 186 -20.78 19.84 10.51
N LYS A 187 -21.61 18.81 10.58
CA LYS A 187 -21.52 17.65 9.66
C LYS A 187 -22.00 18.03 8.27
N VAL A 188 -21.22 17.69 7.25
CA VAL A 188 -21.54 17.99 5.85
C VAL A 188 -22.80 17.25 5.39
N MET A 189 -23.03 16.03 5.86
CA MET A 189 -24.23 15.24 5.55
C MET A 189 -25.53 15.82 6.13
N GLU A 190 -25.43 16.53 7.26
CA GLU A 190 -26.57 17.23 7.86
C GLU A 190 -26.77 18.60 7.23
N PHE A 191 -25.67 19.30 6.91
CA PHE A 191 -25.67 20.66 6.38
C PHE A 191 -24.88 20.80 5.07
N PRO A 192 -25.36 20.22 3.96
CA PRO A 192 -24.59 20.05 2.72
C PRO A 192 -24.53 21.31 1.86
N ASN A 193 -25.22 22.39 2.22
CA ASN A 193 -25.29 23.60 1.41
C ASN A 193 -24.91 24.81 2.25
N ILE A 194 -24.03 25.67 1.71
CA ILE A 194 -23.79 27.02 2.24
C ILE A 194 -24.12 28.02 1.15
N LYS A 195 -24.89 29.06 1.50
CA LYS A 195 -25.22 30.16 0.60
C LYS A 195 -24.87 31.50 1.22
N PHE A 196 -24.35 32.38 0.38
CA PHE A 196 -24.02 33.75 0.75
C PHE A 196 -25.17 34.68 0.35
N ASN A 197 -25.53 35.56 1.26
CA ASN A 197 -26.59 36.54 1.10
C ASN A 197 -25.99 37.87 0.62
N GLY A 198 -26.78 38.64 -0.11
CA GLY A 198 -26.38 39.97 -0.60
C GLY A 198 -26.21 41.04 0.50
N ASP A 199 -26.56 40.72 1.74
CA ASP A 199 -26.48 41.61 2.91
C ASP A 199 -25.18 41.46 3.72
N GLY A 200 -24.22 40.65 3.25
CA GLY A 200 -22.95 40.42 3.93
C GLY A 200 -22.99 39.29 4.96
N THR A 201 -24.02 38.44 4.92
CA THR A 201 -24.10 37.20 5.71
C THR A 201 -23.92 35.95 4.84
N PHE A 202 -23.65 34.81 5.49
CA PHE A 202 -23.80 33.50 4.87
C PHE A 202 -24.46 32.54 5.86
N GLY A 203 -25.07 31.48 5.35
CA GLY A 203 -25.70 30.48 6.19
C GLY A 203 -25.74 29.10 5.58
N ASN A 204 -25.95 28.09 6.43
CA ASN A 204 -26.06 26.69 6.04
C ASN A 204 -27.52 26.22 5.99
N TYR A 205 -27.78 25.16 5.21
CA TYR A 205 -29.11 24.57 5.05
C TYR A 205 -29.05 23.10 5.44
N MET A 206 -30.10 22.63 6.11
CA MET A 206 -30.20 21.24 6.53
C MET A 206 -30.73 20.36 5.40
N THR A 207 -30.16 19.17 5.26
CA THR A 207 -30.57 18.19 4.24
C THR A 207 -32.07 17.93 4.28
N GLY A 208 -32.75 18.08 3.13
CA GLY A 208 -34.19 17.84 2.99
C GLY A 208 -35.09 18.99 3.47
N PHE A 209 -34.51 20.08 3.98
CA PHE A 209 -35.23 21.27 4.46
C PHE A 209 -34.77 22.55 3.76
N ASP A 210 -34.21 22.45 2.55
CA ASP A 210 -33.65 23.60 1.81
C ASP A 210 -34.68 24.73 1.57
N ASP A 211 -35.97 24.39 1.51
CA ASP A 211 -37.08 25.33 1.34
C ASP A 211 -37.45 26.11 2.62
N PHE A 212 -36.99 25.68 3.80
CA PHE A 212 -37.27 26.32 5.08
C PHE A 212 -36.28 27.43 5.45
N GLY A 213 -35.29 27.69 4.59
CA GLY A 213 -34.30 28.76 4.77
C GLY A 213 -33.05 28.32 5.54
N GLN A 214 -32.21 29.30 5.89
CA GLN A 214 -30.93 29.06 6.56
C GLN A 214 -31.15 28.67 8.01
N ILE A 215 -30.44 27.63 8.48
CA ILE A 215 -30.52 27.17 9.86
C ILE A 215 -29.55 27.95 10.74
N ASN A 216 -28.31 28.10 10.29
CA ASN A 216 -27.31 28.94 10.94
C ASN A 216 -26.93 30.07 9.99
N VAL A 217 -26.75 31.28 10.54
CA VAL A 217 -26.41 32.50 9.80
C VAL A 217 -25.27 33.22 10.50
N TRP A 218 -24.27 33.64 9.73
CA TRP A 218 -23.09 34.36 10.21
C TRP A 218 -22.86 35.64 9.41
N ASN A 219 -22.49 36.72 10.10
CA ASN A 219 -21.92 37.90 9.44
C ASN A 219 -20.51 37.57 8.95
N ILE A 220 -20.22 37.88 7.70
CA ILE A 220 -18.91 37.64 7.10
C ILE A 220 -17.81 38.44 7.84
N SER A 221 -18.14 39.61 8.39
CA SER A 221 -17.21 40.44 9.17
C SER A 221 -16.69 39.76 10.44
N ASP A 222 -17.45 38.82 10.98
CA ASP A 222 -17.19 38.20 12.29
C ASP A 222 -16.52 36.83 12.14
N VAL A 223 -16.36 36.34 10.91
CA VAL A 223 -15.80 35.03 10.59
C VAL A 223 -14.36 35.19 10.12
N LYS A 224 -13.43 34.52 10.82
CA LYS A 224 -12.00 34.47 10.49
C LYS A 224 -11.73 33.49 9.35
N SER A 225 -12.31 32.29 9.43
CA SER A 225 -12.18 31.26 8.40
C SER A 225 -13.32 30.25 8.50
N VAL A 226 -13.63 29.61 7.38
CA VAL A 226 -14.39 28.36 7.35
C VAL A 226 -13.43 27.27 6.91
N THR A 227 -13.14 26.32 7.80
CA THR A 227 -12.21 25.21 7.54
C THR A 227 -13.02 23.97 7.20
N PHE A 228 -12.76 23.38 6.06
CA PHE A 228 -13.41 22.13 5.64
C PHE A 228 -12.51 20.96 6.02
N ASN A 229 -13.05 20.04 6.82
CA ASN A 229 -12.43 18.75 7.14
C ASN A 229 -13.17 17.69 6.32
N ILE A 230 -12.96 17.75 5.00
CA ILE A 230 -13.52 16.77 4.07
C ILE A 230 -12.41 15.77 3.79
N ALA A 231 -12.66 14.50 4.08
CA ALA A 231 -11.82 13.42 3.61
C ALA A 231 -11.95 13.35 2.08
N HIS A 232 -11.08 14.06 1.36
CA HIS A 232 -10.84 13.70 -0.02
C HIS A 232 -10.01 12.43 0.00
N SER A 233 -10.57 11.31 -0.45
CA SER A 233 -9.75 10.22 -0.95
C SER A 233 -8.85 10.81 -2.03
N ASN A 234 -7.59 11.12 -1.68
CA ASN A 234 -6.55 11.09 -2.69
C ASN A 234 -6.69 9.74 -3.39
N PRO A 235 -6.58 9.66 -4.72
CA PRO A 235 -6.52 8.37 -5.39
C PRO A 235 -5.53 7.49 -4.63
N VAL A 236 -5.95 6.31 -4.18
CA VAL A 236 -5.06 5.38 -3.47
C VAL A 236 -3.88 5.14 -4.41
N ASP A 237 -2.67 5.50 -3.98
CA ASP A 237 -1.50 5.28 -4.80
C ASP A 237 -1.27 3.77 -4.95
N VAL A 238 -1.26 3.32 -6.20
CA VAL A 238 -1.10 1.91 -6.60
C VAL A 238 0.19 1.68 -7.40
N SER A 239 1.07 2.68 -7.50
CA SER A 239 2.29 2.62 -8.31
C SER A 239 3.25 1.49 -7.90
N GLY A 240 3.29 1.15 -6.61
CA GLY A 240 4.07 0.04 -6.05
C GLY A 240 3.38 -1.33 -6.07
N VAL A 241 2.18 -1.45 -6.67
CA VAL A 241 1.41 -2.70 -6.67
C VAL A 241 1.62 -3.47 -7.96
N PHE A 242 2.22 -4.66 -7.84
CA PHE A 242 2.43 -5.59 -8.94
C PHE A 242 1.66 -6.90 -8.68
N LEU A 243 0.65 -7.15 -9.50
CA LEU A 243 -0.11 -8.41 -9.55
C LEU A 243 0.51 -9.34 -10.61
N ALA A 244 0.14 -10.62 -10.58
CA ALA A 244 0.49 -11.61 -11.59
C ALA A 244 0.10 -11.12 -13.00
N ASP A 245 -1.10 -10.55 -13.15
CA ASP A 245 -1.43 -9.78 -14.34
C ASP A 245 -0.76 -8.40 -14.31
N ALA A 246 0.32 -8.26 -15.07
CA ALA A 246 1.06 -7.01 -15.20
C ALA A 246 0.20 -5.84 -15.75
N SER A 247 -0.93 -6.13 -16.41
CA SER A 247 -1.87 -5.13 -16.94
C SER A 247 -3.10 -4.91 -16.04
N ALA A 248 -3.09 -5.44 -14.81
CA ALA A 248 -4.19 -5.28 -13.86
C ALA A 248 -4.63 -3.81 -13.73
N ASN A 249 -5.94 -3.60 -13.75
CA ASN A 249 -6.53 -2.27 -13.66
C ASN A 249 -6.42 -1.68 -12.25
N ASP A 250 -6.68 -0.37 -12.13
CA ASP A 250 -6.49 0.36 -10.87
C ASP A 250 -7.39 -0.17 -9.74
N ALA A 251 -8.62 -0.61 -10.07
CA ALA A 251 -9.54 -1.16 -9.08
C ALA A 251 -9.04 -2.50 -8.52
N ALA A 252 -8.45 -3.36 -9.36
CA ALA A 252 -7.89 -4.65 -8.93
C ALA A 252 -6.66 -4.42 -8.06
N LYS A 253 -5.78 -3.48 -8.45
CA LYS A 253 -4.63 -3.06 -7.62
C LYS A 253 -5.05 -2.44 -6.29
N LYS A 254 -6.12 -1.65 -6.27
CA LYS A 254 -6.69 -1.07 -5.06
C LYS A 254 -7.24 -2.15 -4.12
N LEU A 255 -8.00 -3.11 -4.64
CA LEU A 255 -8.46 -4.26 -3.86
C LEU A 255 -7.26 -5.04 -3.32
N TYR A 256 -6.26 -5.34 -4.15
CA TYR A 256 -5.07 -6.06 -3.70
C TYR A 256 -4.29 -5.32 -2.60
N LYS A 257 -4.16 -4.00 -2.71
CA LYS A 257 -3.56 -3.16 -1.67
C LYS A 257 -4.35 -3.22 -0.36
N TYR A 258 -5.68 -3.23 -0.43
CA TYR A 258 -6.52 -3.44 0.75
C TYR A 258 -6.32 -4.85 1.35
N LEU A 259 -6.24 -5.89 0.53
CA LEU A 259 -5.96 -7.25 1.01
C LEU A 259 -4.60 -7.33 1.73
N ARG A 260 -3.57 -6.68 1.19
CA ARG A 260 -2.26 -6.56 1.85
C ARG A 260 -2.32 -5.76 3.16
N LEU A 261 -3.13 -4.70 3.22
CA LEU A 261 -3.33 -3.89 4.41
C LEU A 261 -3.93 -4.68 5.58
N VAL A 262 -4.86 -5.60 5.29
CA VAL A 262 -5.53 -6.41 6.33
C VAL A 262 -4.78 -7.69 6.69
N TYR A 263 -3.95 -8.21 5.78
CA TYR A 263 -3.32 -9.52 5.92
C TYR A 263 -2.45 -9.61 7.19
N GLY A 264 -2.76 -10.57 8.05
CA GLY A 264 -2.06 -10.75 9.33
C GLY A 264 -2.54 -9.85 10.48
N ASN A 265 -3.37 -8.83 10.19
CA ASN A 265 -4.01 -7.95 11.18
C ASN A 265 -5.45 -8.41 11.50
N LYS A 266 -6.24 -8.66 10.45
CA LYS A 266 -7.61 -9.15 10.54
C LYS A 266 -7.89 -10.21 9.47
N ILE A 267 -9.03 -10.90 9.60
CA ILE A 267 -9.50 -11.91 8.65
C ILE A 267 -10.82 -11.47 8.01
N LEU A 268 -10.92 -11.56 6.68
CA LEU A 268 -12.15 -11.22 5.96
C LEU A 268 -13.15 -12.39 6.06
N SER A 269 -14.38 -12.09 6.51
CA SER A 269 -15.47 -13.07 6.45
C SER A 269 -15.95 -13.28 5.01
N GLY A 270 -16.19 -14.53 4.63
CA GLY A 270 -16.72 -14.88 3.32
C GLY A 270 -17.83 -15.91 3.42
N MET A 271 -18.70 -15.96 2.41
CA MET A 271 -19.69 -17.02 2.26
C MET A 271 -19.83 -17.42 0.79
N MET A 272 -19.99 -18.73 0.55
CA MET A 272 -20.32 -19.25 -0.76
C MET A 272 -21.78 -18.91 -1.15
N ALA A 273 -22.03 -18.60 -2.41
CA ALA A 273 -23.38 -18.56 -2.97
C ALA A 273 -24.16 -19.86 -2.67
N HIS A 274 -25.48 -19.80 -2.65
CA HIS A 274 -26.28 -21.02 -2.69
C HIS A 274 -26.14 -21.64 -4.09
N VAL A 275 -25.22 -22.59 -4.22
CA VAL A 275 -24.84 -23.30 -5.45
C VAL A 275 -24.04 -22.47 -6.46
N ALA A 276 -24.57 -21.35 -6.95
CA ALA A 276 -24.00 -20.70 -8.15
C ALA A 276 -24.02 -19.16 -8.14
N TRP A 277 -25.14 -18.53 -8.51
CA TRP A 277 -25.15 -17.13 -8.96
C TRP A 277 -26.10 -16.26 -8.14
N ASN A 278 -25.84 -16.15 -6.84
CA ASN A 278 -26.61 -15.39 -5.86
C ASN A 278 -25.76 -15.07 -4.62
N HIS A 279 -26.35 -14.37 -3.65
CA HIS A 279 -25.79 -14.15 -2.31
C HIS A 279 -26.77 -14.57 -1.20
N ASP A 280 -27.59 -15.61 -1.46
CA ASP A 280 -28.71 -15.99 -0.60
C ASP A 280 -28.25 -16.49 0.78
N GLU A 281 -27.12 -17.21 0.85
CA GLU A 281 -26.55 -17.65 2.12
C GLU A 281 -25.97 -16.48 2.92
N ALA A 282 -25.37 -15.49 2.25
CA ALA A 282 -24.94 -14.26 2.88
C ALA A 282 -26.13 -13.46 3.44
N ASP A 283 -27.26 -13.42 2.73
CA ASP A 283 -28.51 -12.81 3.22
C ASP A 283 -29.03 -13.53 4.48
N LYS A 284 -28.96 -14.86 4.53
CA LYS A 284 -29.35 -15.64 5.73
C LYS A 284 -28.46 -15.31 6.92
N ILE A 285 -27.15 -15.14 6.72
CA ILE A 285 -26.22 -14.71 7.78
C ILE A 285 -26.57 -13.30 8.27
N HIS A 286 -26.92 -12.38 7.37
CA HIS A 286 -27.36 -11.05 7.76
C HIS A 286 -28.67 -11.06 8.54
N VAL A 287 -29.65 -11.88 8.14
CA VAL A 287 -30.89 -12.06 8.91
C VAL A 287 -30.61 -12.60 10.31
N LEU A 288 -29.65 -13.53 10.44
CA LEU A 288 -29.29 -14.14 11.71
C LEU A 288 -28.52 -13.19 12.64
N THR A 289 -27.53 -12.48 12.11
CA THR A 289 -26.51 -11.77 12.91
C THR A 289 -26.62 -10.25 12.87
N GLY A 290 -27.37 -9.71 11.90
CA GLY A 290 -27.39 -8.28 11.59
C GLY A 290 -26.19 -7.80 10.78
N LYS A 291 -25.28 -8.70 10.38
CA LYS A 291 -24.07 -8.36 9.61
C LYS A 291 -23.93 -9.25 8.37
N TYR A 292 -23.46 -8.67 7.28
CA TYR A 292 -23.11 -9.41 6.06
C TYR A 292 -21.66 -9.89 6.12
N PRO A 293 -21.35 -11.10 5.61
CA PRO A 293 -19.97 -11.46 5.28
C PRO A 293 -19.32 -10.41 4.36
N ALA A 294 -18.03 -10.19 4.47
CA ALA A 294 -17.31 -9.23 3.63
C ALA A 294 -17.22 -9.67 2.15
N ILE A 295 -17.08 -10.99 1.93
CA ILE A 295 -16.92 -11.61 0.61
C ILE A 295 -18.13 -12.49 0.30
N ASN A 296 -18.64 -12.41 -0.93
CA ASN A 296 -19.53 -13.43 -1.49
C ASN A 296 -18.85 -14.08 -2.71
N CYS A 297 -18.83 -15.42 -2.75
CA CYS A 297 -18.27 -16.17 -3.87
C CYS A 297 -19.35 -16.70 -4.79
N TYR A 298 -19.17 -16.52 -6.10
CA TYR A 298 -20.08 -17.00 -7.14
C TYR A 298 -19.42 -18.08 -7.99
N ASP A 299 -20.21 -19.04 -8.47
CA ASP A 299 -19.70 -20.17 -9.26
C ASP A 299 -20.24 -20.18 -10.70
N PHE A 300 -19.34 -20.33 -11.66
CA PHE A 300 -19.66 -20.57 -13.07
C PHE A 300 -20.03 -22.02 -13.40
N ILE A 301 -20.30 -22.86 -12.40
CA ILE A 301 -20.64 -24.29 -12.49
C ILE A 301 -21.68 -24.66 -13.55
N HIS A 302 -22.59 -23.75 -13.88
CA HIS A 302 -23.68 -23.98 -14.83
C HIS A 302 -23.59 -23.13 -16.11
N ILE A 303 -22.42 -22.55 -16.42
CA ILE A 303 -22.26 -21.65 -17.57
C ILE A 303 -22.63 -22.29 -18.92
N ALA A 304 -22.43 -23.61 -19.05
CA ALA A 304 -22.72 -24.37 -20.28
C ALA A 304 -24.20 -24.75 -20.45
N VAL A 305 -25.06 -24.48 -19.46
CA VAL A 305 -26.48 -24.78 -19.53
C VAL A 305 -27.13 -23.91 -20.61
N PRO A 306 -27.90 -24.48 -21.56
CA PRO A 306 -28.54 -23.73 -22.62
C PRO A 306 -29.75 -22.93 -22.14
N ASN A 307 -30.27 -22.05 -23.01
CA ASN A 307 -31.51 -21.30 -22.81
C ASN A 307 -31.52 -20.38 -21.57
N GLN A 308 -30.34 -19.91 -21.14
CA GLN A 308 -30.21 -18.98 -20.00
C GLN A 308 -31.08 -17.72 -20.18
N GLY A 309 -31.76 -17.35 -19.10
CA GLY A 309 -32.79 -16.30 -19.10
C GLY A 309 -34.21 -16.78 -19.49
N SER A 310 -34.33 -18.01 -20.02
CA SER A 310 -35.62 -18.64 -20.35
C SER A 310 -35.79 -20.05 -19.75
N ASN A 311 -34.73 -20.66 -19.22
CA ASN A 311 -34.76 -21.95 -18.51
C ASN A 311 -35.40 -21.86 -17.11
N GLY A 312 -35.56 -20.64 -16.56
CA GLY A 312 -36.28 -20.37 -15.32
C GLY A 312 -35.49 -20.55 -14.02
N TRP A 313 -34.18 -20.86 -14.07
CA TRP A 313 -33.40 -21.12 -12.85
C TRP A 313 -31.96 -20.59 -12.85
N ILE A 314 -31.32 -20.36 -14.01
CA ILE A 314 -29.97 -19.77 -14.06
C ILE A 314 -29.78 -18.86 -15.28
N ASN A 315 -29.10 -17.73 -15.09
CA ASN A 315 -28.76 -16.80 -16.16
C ASN A 315 -27.52 -15.95 -15.84
N TYR A 316 -26.35 -16.36 -16.32
CA TYR A 316 -25.10 -15.59 -16.16
C TYR A 316 -25.05 -14.33 -17.04
N ASN A 317 -25.98 -14.17 -17.99
CA ASN A 317 -26.12 -12.91 -18.73
C ASN A 317 -26.70 -11.80 -17.84
N ASP A 318 -27.37 -12.15 -16.76
CA ASP A 318 -27.78 -11.20 -15.74
C ASP A 318 -26.68 -11.11 -14.67
N ILE A 319 -25.95 -9.99 -14.68
CA ILE A 319 -24.85 -9.75 -13.74
C ILE A 319 -25.33 -9.05 -12.46
N THR A 320 -26.64 -8.78 -12.35
CA THR A 320 -27.26 -8.08 -11.21
C THR A 320 -26.87 -8.71 -9.86
N PRO A 321 -26.87 -10.05 -9.68
CA PRO A 321 -26.49 -10.64 -8.39
C PRO A 321 -25.08 -10.30 -7.93
N VAL A 322 -24.16 -10.03 -8.86
CA VAL A 322 -22.76 -9.65 -8.55
C VAL A 322 -22.65 -8.14 -8.34
N THR A 323 -23.29 -7.34 -9.19
CA THR A 323 -23.21 -5.88 -9.10
C THR A 323 -23.92 -5.36 -7.85
N GLU A 324 -25.07 -5.93 -7.45
CA GLU A 324 -25.77 -5.52 -6.23
C GLU A 324 -24.92 -5.72 -4.97
N TRP A 325 -24.14 -6.81 -4.91
CA TRP A 325 -23.23 -7.06 -3.81
C TRP A 325 -22.10 -6.05 -3.73
N ALA A 326 -21.47 -5.76 -4.87
CA ALA A 326 -20.37 -4.82 -4.97
C ALA A 326 -20.82 -3.36 -4.75
N ASP A 327 -21.98 -2.97 -5.28
CA ASP A 327 -22.60 -1.66 -5.06
C ASP A 327 -22.90 -1.44 -3.57
N ALA A 328 -23.17 -2.51 -2.82
CA ALA A 328 -23.34 -2.49 -1.37
C ALA A 328 -22.00 -2.53 -0.59
N GLY A 329 -20.85 -2.45 -1.28
CA GLY A 329 -19.51 -2.41 -0.70
C GLY A 329 -18.86 -3.78 -0.48
N GLY A 330 -19.51 -4.88 -0.89
CA GLY A 330 -18.98 -6.23 -0.74
C GLY A 330 -17.86 -6.57 -1.71
N ILE A 331 -16.94 -7.42 -1.27
CA ILE A 331 -15.88 -7.97 -2.14
C ILE A 331 -16.44 -9.18 -2.88
N VAL A 332 -16.11 -9.27 -4.18
CA VAL A 332 -16.54 -10.38 -5.04
C VAL A 332 -15.43 -11.42 -5.12
N SER A 333 -15.79 -12.68 -4.92
CA SER A 333 -14.98 -13.84 -5.30
C SER A 333 -15.69 -14.63 -6.39
N LEU A 334 -14.94 -15.23 -7.29
CA LEU A 334 -15.45 -16.02 -8.41
C LEU A 334 -14.67 -17.34 -8.46
N MET A 335 -15.38 -18.45 -8.63
CA MET A 335 -14.79 -19.76 -8.85
C MET A 335 -15.51 -20.50 -9.98
N TRP A 336 -14.98 -21.67 -10.34
CA TRP A 336 -15.57 -22.46 -11.41
C TRP A 336 -15.40 -23.98 -11.23
N HIS A 337 -16.47 -24.64 -10.79
CA HIS A 337 -16.61 -26.07 -11.02
C HIS A 337 -16.85 -26.33 -12.52
N PHE A 338 -15.77 -26.55 -13.27
CA PHE A 338 -15.81 -26.64 -14.74
C PHE A 338 -16.49 -27.93 -15.23
N ASN A 339 -17.83 -27.97 -15.17
CA ASN A 339 -18.64 -29.05 -15.71
C ASN A 339 -18.42 -29.21 -17.22
N VAL A 340 -18.34 -30.46 -17.64
CA VAL A 340 -18.19 -30.87 -19.04
C VAL A 340 -19.27 -31.88 -19.42
N PRO A 341 -19.56 -32.09 -20.72
CA PRO A 341 -20.50 -33.11 -21.15
C PRO A 341 -20.04 -34.50 -20.71
N GLN A 342 -20.97 -35.40 -20.39
CA GLN A 342 -20.63 -36.79 -19.99
C GLN A 342 -19.85 -37.56 -21.07
N ASN A 343 -20.03 -37.23 -22.34
CA ASN A 343 -19.24 -37.73 -23.47
C ASN A 343 -19.47 -36.83 -24.70
N GLU A 344 -18.70 -37.06 -25.77
CA GLU A 344 -18.76 -36.32 -27.04
C GLU A 344 -20.17 -36.19 -27.64
N ASN A 345 -21.03 -37.18 -27.42
CA ASN A 345 -22.39 -37.23 -27.99
C ASN A 345 -23.46 -36.66 -27.05
N THR A 346 -23.08 -36.22 -25.85
CA THR A 346 -24.00 -35.68 -24.85
C THR A 346 -24.19 -34.19 -25.07
N THR A 347 -25.45 -33.77 -25.24
CA THR A 347 -25.81 -32.34 -25.18
C THR A 347 -26.32 -32.03 -23.78
N ILE A 348 -25.76 -31.00 -23.14
CA ILE A 348 -26.17 -30.56 -21.81
C ILE A 348 -27.62 -30.06 -21.86
N GLY A 349 -28.45 -30.55 -20.94
CA GLY A 349 -29.86 -30.18 -20.83
C GLY A 349 -30.06 -28.81 -20.18
N ALA A 350 -31.19 -28.16 -20.48
CA ALA A 350 -31.55 -26.86 -19.90
C ALA A 350 -31.78 -26.92 -18.37
N ASP A 351 -31.92 -28.11 -17.80
CA ASP A 351 -32.03 -28.40 -16.36
C ASP A 351 -30.69 -28.76 -15.69
N GLY A 352 -29.58 -28.69 -16.44
CA GLY A 352 -28.25 -29.07 -15.96
C GLY A 352 -27.93 -30.57 -16.10
N SER A 353 -28.81 -31.38 -16.70
CA SER A 353 -28.53 -32.78 -16.98
C SER A 353 -27.42 -32.96 -18.03
N GLY A 354 -26.76 -34.12 -18.03
CA GLY A 354 -25.73 -34.47 -19.02
C GLY A 354 -24.34 -33.89 -18.73
N GLN A 355 -24.11 -33.41 -17.51
CA GLN A 355 -22.83 -32.89 -17.03
C GLN A 355 -22.05 -33.91 -16.18
N GLY A 356 -20.74 -33.74 -16.08
CA GLY A 356 -19.84 -34.44 -15.17
C GLY A 356 -18.57 -33.64 -14.90
N ILE A 357 -17.83 -33.99 -13.84
CA ILE A 357 -16.66 -33.23 -13.37
C ILE A 357 -15.37 -34.05 -13.27
N ASN A 358 -15.43 -35.37 -13.42
CA ASN A 358 -14.27 -36.27 -13.41
C ASN A 358 -14.54 -37.56 -14.20
N SER A 359 -13.51 -38.41 -14.35
CA SER A 359 -13.56 -39.65 -15.11
C SER A 359 -14.65 -40.65 -14.71
N SER A 360 -15.23 -40.54 -13.50
CA SER A 360 -16.36 -41.41 -13.09
C SER A 360 -17.70 -40.97 -13.70
N GLN A 361 -17.78 -39.74 -14.21
CA GLN A 361 -18.99 -39.10 -14.71
C GLN A 361 -18.88 -38.69 -16.17
N THR A 362 -17.66 -38.45 -16.67
CA THR A 362 -17.42 -38.00 -18.05
C THR A 362 -16.26 -38.75 -18.72
N THR A 363 -16.28 -38.83 -20.05
CA THR A 363 -15.14 -39.29 -20.87
C THR A 363 -14.18 -38.17 -21.29
N PHE A 364 -14.44 -36.92 -20.87
CA PHE A 364 -13.59 -35.77 -21.16
C PHE A 364 -12.19 -35.95 -20.54
N LYS A 365 -11.14 -35.62 -21.30
CA LYS A 365 -9.75 -35.69 -20.82
C LYS A 365 -9.09 -34.33 -20.78
N ALA A 366 -8.38 -34.03 -19.70
CA ALA A 366 -7.64 -32.78 -19.53
C ALA A 366 -6.62 -32.54 -20.64
N SER A 367 -5.84 -33.56 -20.96
CA SER A 367 -4.82 -33.52 -22.02
C SER A 367 -5.41 -33.20 -23.39
N HIS A 368 -6.63 -33.66 -23.68
CA HIS A 368 -7.30 -33.39 -24.95
C HIS A 368 -7.87 -31.97 -25.03
N ALA A 369 -8.19 -31.32 -23.90
CA ALA A 369 -8.70 -29.96 -23.87
C ALA A 369 -7.71 -28.93 -24.45
N LEU A 370 -6.41 -29.26 -24.47
CA LEU A 370 -5.34 -28.43 -25.03
C LEU A 370 -5.00 -28.77 -26.50
N VAL A 371 -5.59 -29.83 -27.06
CA VAL A 371 -5.26 -30.30 -28.42
C VAL A 371 -6.32 -29.82 -29.40
N SER A 372 -5.95 -28.89 -30.28
CA SER A 372 -6.86 -28.38 -31.30
C SER A 372 -7.39 -29.50 -32.20
N GLY A 373 -8.71 -29.52 -32.40
CA GLY A 373 -9.42 -30.51 -33.22
C GLY A 373 -10.10 -31.63 -32.43
N THR A 374 -9.84 -31.76 -31.12
CA THR A 374 -10.62 -32.65 -30.24
C THR A 374 -11.97 -32.02 -29.86
N TRP A 375 -12.93 -32.85 -29.45
CA TRP A 375 -14.22 -32.35 -28.97
C TRP A 375 -14.07 -31.65 -27.61
N GLU A 376 -13.13 -32.13 -26.78
CA GLU A 376 -12.78 -31.54 -25.50
C GLU A 376 -12.25 -30.12 -25.68
N ASN A 377 -11.33 -29.89 -26.61
CA ASN A 377 -10.78 -28.56 -26.88
C ASN A 377 -11.85 -27.60 -27.38
N LYS A 378 -12.73 -28.05 -28.28
CA LYS A 378 -13.85 -27.24 -28.76
C LYS A 378 -14.71 -26.76 -27.59
N PHE A 379 -15.14 -27.68 -26.72
CA PHE A 379 -15.96 -27.35 -25.56
C PHE A 379 -15.20 -26.44 -24.58
N PHE A 380 -13.95 -26.77 -24.27
CA PHE A 380 -13.10 -26.02 -23.36
C PHE A 380 -12.96 -24.55 -23.78
N MET A 381 -12.58 -24.30 -25.04
CA MET A 381 -12.44 -22.94 -25.56
C MET A 381 -13.77 -22.19 -25.63
N GLU A 382 -14.87 -22.88 -25.98
CA GLU A 382 -16.21 -22.29 -26.02
C GLU A 382 -16.69 -21.85 -24.63
N GLN A 383 -16.50 -22.67 -23.60
CA GLN A 383 -16.91 -22.29 -22.25
C GLN A 383 -15.98 -21.27 -21.62
N MET A 384 -14.66 -21.31 -21.88
CA MET A 384 -13.75 -20.24 -21.48
C MET A 384 -14.14 -18.89 -22.11
N GLU A 385 -14.55 -18.89 -23.38
CA GLU A 385 -15.07 -17.69 -24.07
C GLU A 385 -16.36 -17.19 -23.38
N ASN A 386 -17.29 -18.08 -23.02
CA ASN A 386 -18.52 -17.71 -22.31
C ASN A 386 -18.24 -17.08 -20.94
N VAL A 387 -17.36 -17.69 -20.13
CA VAL A 387 -16.96 -17.14 -18.83
C VAL A 387 -16.24 -15.80 -19.01
N ALA A 388 -15.28 -15.72 -19.94
CA ALA A 388 -14.56 -14.48 -20.24
C ALA A 388 -15.52 -13.33 -20.60
N ASN A 389 -16.57 -13.62 -21.38
CA ASN A 389 -17.56 -12.62 -21.76
C ASN A 389 -18.42 -12.13 -20.57
N VAL A 390 -18.68 -12.98 -19.58
CA VAL A 390 -19.34 -12.54 -18.33
C VAL A 390 -18.39 -11.67 -17.51
N ILE A 391 -17.14 -12.10 -17.34
CA ILE A 391 -16.13 -11.34 -16.58
C ILE A 391 -15.84 -9.98 -17.23
N LEU A 392 -15.81 -9.88 -18.56
CA LEU A 392 -15.69 -8.60 -19.26
C LEU A 392 -16.86 -7.67 -18.95
N LYS A 393 -18.10 -8.18 -18.85
CA LYS A 393 -19.25 -7.38 -18.43
C LYS A 393 -19.13 -6.92 -16.98
N LEU A 394 -18.57 -7.74 -16.10
CA LEU A 394 -18.26 -7.36 -14.73
C LEU A 394 -17.21 -6.24 -14.71
N GLN A 395 -16.15 -6.36 -15.50
CA GLN A 395 -15.13 -5.33 -15.65
C GLN A 395 -15.72 -4.01 -16.17
N ASP A 396 -16.58 -4.06 -17.19
CA ASP A 396 -17.27 -2.87 -17.73
C ASP A 396 -18.17 -2.19 -16.69
N ALA A 397 -18.69 -2.96 -15.72
CA ALA A 397 -19.44 -2.46 -14.58
C ALA A 397 -18.54 -1.99 -13.41
N GLY A 398 -17.21 -2.01 -13.58
CA GLY A 398 -16.25 -1.59 -12.54
C GLY A 398 -15.98 -2.66 -11.46
N ILE A 399 -16.47 -3.88 -11.65
CA ILE A 399 -16.32 -4.97 -10.70
C ILE A 399 -14.93 -5.59 -10.83
N VAL A 400 -14.31 -5.87 -9.69
CA VAL A 400 -13.07 -6.63 -9.55
C VAL A 400 -13.32 -7.83 -8.66
N ALA A 401 -12.58 -8.92 -8.86
CA ALA A 401 -12.83 -10.15 -8.13
C ALA A 401 -11.56 -10.95 -7.81
N LEU A 402 -11.62 -11.69 -6.70
CA LEU A 402 -10.77 -12.86 -6.53
C LEU A 402 -11.22 -13.92 -7.55
N TRP A 403 -10.28 -14.55 -8.25
CA TRP A 403 -10.56 -15.57 -9.25
C TRP A 403 -9.85 -16.87 -8.91
N ARG A 404 -10.64 -17.88 -8.55
CA ARG A 404 -10.17 -19.20 -8.10
C ARG A 404 -10.63 -20.31 -9.05
N PRO A 405 -10.05 -20.41 -10.27
CA PRO A 405 -10.37 -21.49 -11.21
C PRO A 405 -9.64 -22.78 -10.85
N PHE A 406 -10.09 -23.90 -11.41
CA PHE A 406 -9.38 -25.18 -11.37
C PHE A 406 -8.83 -25.56 -9.98
N HIS A 407 -9.66 -25.38 -8.95
CA HIS A 407 -9.31 -25.62 -7.56
C HIS A 407 -9.10 -27.11 -7.25
N GLU A 408 -8.42 -27.39 -6.13
CA GLU A 408 -8.15 -28.74 -5.61
C GLU A 408 -7.56 -29.72 -6.64
N ALA A 409 -6.74 -29.22 -7.57
CA ALA A 409 -6.35 -29.94 -8.78
C ALA A 409 -5.68 -31.29 -8.50
N ALA A 410 -4.77 -31.34 -7.52
CA ALA A 410 -4.08 -32.56 -7.19
C ALA A 410 -5.02 -33.63 -6.60
N GLY A 411 -6.09 -33.22 -5.92
CA GLY A 411 -6.90 -34.11 -5.09
C GLY A 411 -6.02 -35.03 -4.21
N ASN A 412 -6.19 -36.34 -4.38
CA ASN A 412 -5.34 -37.35 -3.72
C ASN A 412 -4.18 -37.88 -4.58
N ALA A 413 -3.90 -37.29 -5.74
CA ALA A 413 -2.89 -37.79 -6.68
C ALA A 413 -1.45 -37.74 -6.12
N THR A 414 -1.20 -36.95 -5.07
CA THR A 414 0.12 -36.86 -4.40
C THR A 414 0.38 -37.99 -3.41
N LEU A 415 -0.50 -38.99 -3.32
CA LEU A 415 -0.32 -40.16 -2.46
C LEU A 415 0.96 -40.92 -2.81
N LYS A 416 1.88 -41.03 -1.85
CA LYS A 416 3.22 -41.62 -2.06
C LYS A 416 3.18 -43.07 -2.53
N SER A 417 2.16 -43.82 -2.14
CA SER A 417 2.03 -45.24 -2.50
C SER A 417 1.68 -45.48 -3.97
N GLY A 418 1.15 -44.48 -4.67
CA GLY A 418 0.65 -44.62 -6.04
C GLY A 418 -0.58 -45.54 -6.19
N ALA A 419 -1.27 -45.85 -5.09
CA ALA A 419 -2.49 -46.64 -5.15
C ALA A 419 -3.59 -45.87 -5.91
N ASN A 420 -4.37 -46.56 -6.74
CA ASN A 420 -5.34 -45.96 -7.67
C ASN A 420 -6.50 -45.17 -7.02
N TRP A 421 -6.68 -45.28 -5.70
CA TRP A 421 -7.62 -44.42 -4.97
C TRP A 421 -7.05 -43.01 -4.77
N GLY A 422 -5.71 -42.89 -4.75
CA GLY A 422 -4.97 -41.64 -4.72
C GLY A 422 -4.92 -41.01 -6.11
N LYS A 423 -5.97 -40.27 -6.45
CA LYS A 423 -6.13 -39.58 -7.73
C LYS A 423 -6.83 -38.24 -7.54
N ALA A 424 -6.71 -37.37 -8.55
CA ALA A 424 -7.51 -36.15 -8.61
C ALA A 424 -9.01 -36.50 -8.63
N TRP A 425 -9.83 -35.66 -8.00
CA TRP A 425 -11.29 -35.79 -8.04
C TRP A 425 -11.96 -34.84 -9.03
N PHE A 426 -11.17 -34.04 -9.74
CA PHE A 426 -11.60 -33.17 -10.83
C PHE A 426 -10.81 -33.45 -12.11
N TRP A 427 -11.47 -33.35 -13.26
CA TRP A 427 -10.90 -33.72 -14.56
C TRP A 427 -9.62 -32.95 -14.88
N TRP A 428 -9.50 -31.70 -14.46
CA TRP A 428 -8.34 -30.84 -14.74
C TRP A 428 -7.05 -31.31 -14.09
N GLY A 429 -7.12 -32.22 -13.10
CA GLY A 429 -5.95 -32.85 -12.51
C GLY A 429 -5.73 -34.32 -12.89
N GLU A 430 -6.66 -34.97 -13.59
CA GLU A 430 -6.55 -36.41 -13.85
C GLU A 430 -5.40 -36.79 -14.80
N ASP A 431 -4.89 -35.85 -15.61
CA ASP A 431 -3.73 -36.03 -16.49
C ASP A 431 -2.42 -35.43 -15.92
N GLY A 432 -2.39 -35.13 -14.61
CA GLY A 432 -1.18 -34.78 -13.87
C GLY A 432 -0.76 -33.30 -13.89
N PRO A 433 0.29 -32.95 -13.12
CA PRO A 433 0.64 -31.56 -12.82
C PRO A 433 1.05 -30.73 -14.03
N ASP A 434 1.74 -31.32 -15.03
CA ASP A 434 2.20 -30.57 -16.19
C ASP A 434 1.05 -30.18 -17.13
N VAL A 435 0.06 -31.06 -17.30
CA VAL A 435 -1.15 -30.75 -18.06
C VAL A 435 -1.97 -29.70 -17.31
N TYR A 436 -2.09 -29.84 -16.00
CA TYR A 436 -2.76 -28.86 -15.15
C TYR A 436 -2.16 -27.44 -15.29
N LYS A 437 -0.82 -27.31 -15.16
CA LYS A 437 -0.15 -26.01 -15.33
C LYS A 437 -0.39 -25.43 -16.73
N GLN A 438 -0.41 -26.26 -17.77
CA GLN A 438 -0.75 -25.80 -19.12
C GLN A 438 -2.19 -25.31 -19.24
N LEU A 439 -3.16 -25.96 -18.58
CA LEU A 439 -4.55 -25.49 -18.51
C LEU A 439 -4.66 -24.14 -17.80
N TRP A 440 -3.99 -23.99 -16.66
CA TRP A 440 -3.91 -22.73 -15.93
C TRP A 440 -3.31 -21.61 -16.78
N HIS A 441 -2.13 -21.82 -17.35
CA HIS A 441 -1.46 -20.84 -18.21
C HIS A 441 -2.29 -20.51 -19.45
N THR A 442 -3.00 -21.49 -20.01
CA THR A 442 -3.90 -21.26 -21.15
C THR A 442 -5.03 -20.30 -20.75
N MET A 443 -5.70 -20.53 -19.62
CA MET A 443 -6.77 -19.65 -19.15
C MET A 443 -6.25 -18.25 -18.81
N PHE A 444 -5.16 -18.14 -18.06
CA PHE A 444 -4.56 -16.87 -17.68
C PHE A 444 -4.22 -16.02 -18.91
N ASN A 445 -3.49 -16.60 -19.86
CA ASN A 445 -3.08 -15.91 -21.08
C ASN A 445 -4.30 -15.60 -21.97
N TYR A 446 -5.26 -16.51 -22.06
CA TYR A 446 -6.47 -16.29 -22.85
C TYR A 446 -7.31 -15.13 -22.27
N PHE A 447 -7.52 -15.07 -20.95
CA PHE A 447 -8.24 -13.97 -20.30
C PHE A 447 -7.50 -12.63 -20.45
N SER A 448 -6.18 -12.61 -20.20
CA SER A 448 -5.36 -11.41 -20.39
C SER A 448 -5.42 -10.93 -21.86
N ASN A 449 -5.29 -11.82 -22.84
CA ASN A 449 -5.41 -11.49 -24.27
C ASN A 449 -6.81 -10.98 -24.68
N LYS A 450 -7.86 -11.32 -23.93
CA LYS A 450 -9.22 -10.83 -24.13
C LYS A 450 -9.46 -9.46 -23.49
N GLY A 451 -8.47 -8.93 -22.76
CA GLY A 451 -8.54 -7.64 -22.07
C GLY A 451 -9.17 -7.71 -20.68
N ILE A 452 -9.18 -8.89 -20.05
CA ILE A 452 -9.61 -9.07 -18.67
C ILE A 452 -8.45 -8.74 -17.74
N HIS A 453 -8.61 -7.66 -16.98
CA HIS A 453 -7.60 -7.08 -16.09
C HIS A 453 -8.17 -6.71 -14.71
N ASN A 454 -9.33 -7.29 -14.35
CA ASN A 454 -10.05 -7.05 -13.11
C ASN A 454 -9.98 -8.22 -12.12
N LEU A 455 -9.04 -9.16 -12.30
CA LEU A 455 -8.93 -10.39 -11.52
C LEU A 455 -7.66 -10.43 -10.67
N ILE A 456 -7.79 -10.99 -9.47
CA ILE A 456 -6.69 -11.38 -8.58
C ILE A 456 -6.70 -12.91 -8.52
N TRP A 457 -5.64 -13.56 -8.99
CA TRP A 457 -5.62 -15.01 -9.24
C TRP A 457 -5.28 -15.81 -7.99
N GLU A 458 -6.18 -16.71 -7.59
CA GLU A 458 -6.02 -17.56 -6.41
C GLU A 458 -5.86 -19.03 -6.81
N TRP A 459 -4.70 -19.62 -6.52
CA TRP A 459 -4.43 -21.04 -6.76
C TRP A 459 -4.69 -21.84 -5.49
N THR A 460 -5.49 -22.91 -5.59
CA THR A 460 -5.81 -23.76 -4.44
C THR A 460 -4.85 -24.93 -4.34
N SER A 461 -4.07 -24.97 -3.26
CA SER A 461 -3.17 -26.06 -2.90
C SER A 461 -3.89 -27.12 -2.06
N GLN A 462 -3.53 -28.39 -2.25
CA GLN A 462 -3.88 -29.49 -1.36
C GLN A 462 -2.92 -29.62 -0.18
N ASN A 463 -1.80 -28.90 -0.19
CA ASN A 463 -0.71 -29.05 0.75
C ASN A 463 -0.33 -30.55 0.86
N TYR A 464 -0.28 -31.09 2.08
CA TYR A 464 -0.03 -32.52 2.32
C TYR A 464 -1.32 -33.33 2.51
N ASN A 465 -2.49 -32.82 2.09
CA ASN A 465 -3.80 -33.43 2.35
C ASN A 465 -4.02 -33.77 3.85
N GLY A 466 -3.45 -32.97 4.75
CA GLY A 466 -3.51 -33.18 6.19
C GLY A 466 -2.58 -34.27 6.77
N ASP A 467 -1.80 -34.98 5.95
CA ASP A 467 -0.87 -36.03 6.39
C ASP A 467 0.37 -36.15 5.49
N SER A 468 1.46 -35.50 5.91
CA SER A 468 2.74 -35.52 5.20
C SER A 468 3.45 -36.88 5.24
N ASP A 469 3.04 -37.83 6.08
CA ASP A 469 3.66 -39.15 6.11
C ASP A 469 3.30 -39.94 4.84
N ILE A 470 2.05 -39.81 4.38
CA ILE A 470 1.52 -40.60 3.26
C ILE A 470 1.34 -39.81 1.96
N TYR A 471 1.28 -38.47 2.01
CA TYR A 471 1.21 -37.61 0.82
C TYR A 471 2.50 -36.81 0.64
N ASN A 472 2.93 -36.67 -0.62
CA ASN A 472 3.80 -35.56 -0.99
C ASN A 472 2.98 -34.26 -0.97
N ASN A 473 3.65 -33.11 -0.88
CA ASN A 473 2.99 -31.85 -1.21
C ASN A 473 2.67 -31.78 -2.71
N ASP A 474 1.95 -30.75 -3.11
CA ASP A 474 1.56 -30.48 -4.48
C ASP A 474 2.37 -29.34 -5.13
N ASP A 475 3.62 -29.12 -4.72
CA ASP A 475 4.44 -28.03 -5.26
C ASP A 475 4.64 -28.16 -6.80
N ASP A 476 4.70 -29.40 -7.33
CA ASP A 476 4.80 -29.66 -8.77
C ASP A 476 3.57 -29.16 -9.57
N TRP A 477 2.45 -28.91 -8.89
CA TRP A 477 1.20 -28.40 -9.46
C TRP A 477 1.13 -26.87 -9.45
N TYR A 478 1.99 -26.20 -8.70
CA TYR A 478 2.00 -24.75 -8.59
C TYR A 478 2.21 -24.10 -9.97
N PRO A 479 1.30 -23.22 -10.44
CA PRO A 479 1.43 -22.57 -11.74
C PRO A 479 2.63 -21.61 -11.88
N GLY A 480 3.21 -21.19 -10.76
CA GLY A 480 4.36 -20.28 -10.71
C GLY A 480 3.97 -18.83 -10.37
N ASP A 481 4.91 -18.09 -9.78
CA ASP A 481 4.68 -16.75 -9.20
C ASP A 481 4.09 -15.71 -10.15
N ALA A 482 4.39 -15.83 -11.45
CA ALA A 482 3.89 -14.94 -12.48
C ALA A 482 2.42 -15.16 -12.85
N TYR A 483 1.78 -16.20 -12.31
CA TYR A 483 0.42 -16.62 -12.65
C TYR A 483 -0.50 -16.74 -11.43
N VAL A 484 -0.02 -16.40 -10.23
CA VAL A 484 -0.72 -16.58 -8.96
C VAL A 484 -0.47 -15.38 -8.05
N ASP A 485 -1.53 -14.86 -7.44
CA ASP A 485 -1.50 -13.77 -6.47
C ASP A 485 -1.71 -14.25 -5.02
N ILE A 486 -2.59 -15.24 -4.84
CA ILE A 486 -3.02 -15.79 -3.53
C ILE A 486 -2.96 -17.33 -3.57
N ILE A 487 -2.61 -17.95 -2.44
CA ILE A 487 -2.68 -19.39 -2.25
C ILE A 487 -3.90 -19.72 -1.38
N GLY A 488 -4.87 -20.43 -1.94
CA GLY A 488 -6.03 -20.96 -1.23
C GLY A 488 -5.77 -22.37 -0.68
N ARG A 489 -6.43 -22.71 0.42
CA ARG A 489 -6.50 -24.07 0.98
C ARG A 489 -7.93 -24.38 1.40
N ASP A 490 -8.39 -25.59 1.10
CA ASP A 490 -9.76 -26.04 1.38
C ASP A 490 -9.75 -27.05 2.54
N LEU A 491 -10.38 -26.71 3.68
CA LEU A 491 -10.33 -27.49 4.93
C LEU A 491 -11.71 -27.72 5.57
N TYR A 492 -12.11 -28.98 5.70
CA TYR A 492 -13.41 -29.35 6.29
C TYR A 492 -13.27 -30.11 7.61
N GLY A 493 -13.91 -29.60 8.66
CA GLY A 493 -13.95 -30.18 10.01
C GLY A 493 -12.59 -30.23 10.71
N THR A 494 -11.75 -29.21 10.50
CA THR A 494 -10.40 -29.11 11.06
C THR A 494 -10.37 -28.27 12.35
N THR A 495 -9.44 -28.62 13.23
CA THR A 495 -9.19 -27.88 14.49
C THR A 495 -8.27 -26.68 14.27
N ALA A 496 -8.23 -25.76 15.25
CA ALA A 496 -7.36 -24.57 15.22
C ALA A 496 -5.87 -24.92 15.01
N VAL A 497 -5.36 -25.95 15.68
CA VAL A 497 -3.96 -26.40 15.57
C VAL A 497 -3.66 -26.98 14.18
N GLN A 498 -4.61 -27.73 13.60
CA GLN A 498 -4.47 -28.24 12.24
C GLN A 498 -4.47 -27.10 11.22
N GLN A 499 -5.34 -26.11 11.38
CA GLN A 499 -5.33 -24.93 10.52
C GLN A 499 -4.03 -24.13 10.65
N TYR A 500 -3.48 -23.97 11.85
CA TYR A 500 -2.17 -23.35 12.03
C TYR A 500 -1.08 -24.09 11.25
N SER A 501 -1.02 -25.42 11.37
CA SER A 501 -0.06 -26.25 10.65
C SER A 501 -0.19 -26.12 9.13
N GLU A 502 -1.42 -26.14 8.60
CA GLU A 502 -1.67 -25.98 7.16
C GLU A 502 -1.25 -24.57 6.69
N TYR A 503 -1.61 -23.52 7.44
CA TYR A 503 -1.26 -22.14 7.16
C TYR A 503 0.26 -21.92 7.15
N SER A 504 0.96 -22.34 8.22
CA SER A 504 2.39 -22.08 8.39
C SER A 504 3.23 -22.81 7.34
N GLN A 505 2.85 -24.03 6.98
CA GLN A 505 3.51 -24.81 5.92
C GLN A 505 3.36 -24.14 4.55
N LEU A 506 2.16 -23.66 4.20
CA LEU A 506 1.93 -22.96 2.94
C LEU A 506 2.65 -21.62 2.91
N LYS A 507 2.59 -20.84 4.00
CA LYS A 507 3.31 -19.57 4.12
C LYS A 507 4.83 -19.76 3.97
N GLY A 508 5.39 -20.82 4.53
CA GLY A 508 6.82 -21.14 4.39
C GLY A 508 7.24 -21.45 2.95
N ARG A 509 6.40 -22.14 2.17
CA ARG A 509 6.70 -22.49 0.77
C ARG A 509 6.37 -21.37 -0.24
N TYR A 510 5.40 -20.52 0.08
CA TYR A 510 4.95 -19.41 -0.78
C TYR A 510 5.05 -18.05 -0.07
N PRO A 511 6.24 -17.64 0.39
CA PRO A 511 6.40 -16.50 1.30
C PRO A 511 5.98 -15.17 0.71
N SER A 512 6.06 -15.01 -0.62
CA SER A 512 5.64 -13.80 -1.32
C SER A 512 4.13 -13.67 -1.50
N LYS A 513 3.36 -14.73 -1.22
CA LYS A 513 1.91 -14.81 -1.48
C LYS A 513 1.11 -14.75 -0.18
N MET A 514 -0.09 -14.16 -0.24
CA MET A 514 -1.03 -14.24 0.87
C MET A 514 -1.67 -15.64 0.88
N ILE A 515 -1.95 -16.18 2.07
CA ILE A 515 -2.56 -17.50 2.24
C ILE A 515 -4.00 -17.34 2.74
N ALA A 516 -4.95 -18.00 2.08
CA ALA A 516 -6.39 -17.91 2.34
C ALA A 516 -7.02 -19.29 2.65
N LEU A 517 -8.04 -19.29 3.51
CA LEU A 517 -8.90 -20.44 3.73
C LEU A 517 -10.06 -20.37 2.73
N ALA A 518 -9.78 -20.84 1.51
CA ALA A 518 -10.61 -20.63 0.33
C ALA A 518 -11.95 -21.38 0.40
N GLU A 519 -11.96 -22.56 1.01
CA GLU A 519 -13.18 -23.23 1.47
C GLU A 519 -13.01 -23.77 2.88
N CYS A 520 -14.10 -23.73 3.66
CA CYS A 520 -14.19 -24.48 4.90
C CYS A 520 -15.61 -24.96 5.19
N GLY A 521 -15.76 -25.72 6.26
CA GLY A 521 -17.08 -26.18 6.68
C GLY A 521 -17.01 -27.32 7.66
N VAL A 522 -18.17 -27.76 8.13
CA VAL A 522 -18.27 -28.97 8.94
C VAL A 522 -18.09 -30.21 8.06
N ASN A 523 -17.71 -31.33 8.66
CA ASN A 523 -17.80 -32.64 8.03
C ASN A 523 -18.68 -33.56 8.89
N ASN A 524 -18.84 -34.83 8.47
CA ASN A 524 -19.72 -35.79 9.15
C ASN A 524 -19.42 -36.02 10.66
N SER A 525 -18.21 -35.72 11.12
CA SER A 525 -17.74 -36.07 12.47
C SER A 525 -17.27 -34.87 13.28
N THR A 526 -16.87 -33.77 12.64
CA THR A 526 -16.26 -32.62 13.30
C THR A 526 -16.78 -31.31 12.75
N ILE A 527 -16.99 -30.36 13.66
CA ILE A 527 -17.18 -28.96 13.29
C ILE A 527 -15.86 -28.36 12.80
N THR A 528 -15.93 -27.33 11.95
CA THR A 528 -14.76 -26.48 11.70
C THR A 528 -14.45 -25.65 12.94
N ALA A 529 -13.17 -25.33 13.14
CA ALA A 529 -12.74 -24.48 14.24
C ALA A 529 -13.45 -23.12 14.20
N ASP A 530 -13.59 -22.56 15.39
CA ASP A 530 -13.88 -21.15 15.58
C ASP A 530 -12.77 -20.27 15.00
N VAL A 531 -13.13 -19.14 14.39
CA VAL A 531 -12.20 -18.31 13.62
C VAL A 531 -11.17 -17.62 14.52
N GLU A 532 -11.60 -16.94 15.58
CA GLU A 532 -10.68 -16.30 16.53
C GLU A 532 -9.77 -17.32 17.23
N GLN A 533 -10.25 -18.53 17.55
CA GLN A 533 -9.40 -19.59 18.09
C GLN A 533 -8.33 -20.07 17.09
N ALA A 534 -8.68 -20.25 15.82
CA ALA A 534 -7.72 -20.60 14.78
C ALA A 534 -6.70 -19.47 14.55
N TRP A 535 -7.16 -18.22 14.51
CA TRP A 535 -6.33 -17.03 14.38
C TRP A 535 -5.29 -16.93 15.51
N ASN A 536 -5.75 -17.05 16.77
CA ASN A 536 -4.88 -16.97 17.96
C ASN A 536 -3.94 -18.17 18.09
N ALA A 537 -4.24 -19.31 17.46
CA ALA A 537 -3.31 -20.43 17.32
C ALA A 537 -2.21 -20.18 16.27
N GLY A 538 -2.33 -19.11 15.46
CA GLY A 538 -1.39 -18.71 14.43
C GLY A 538 -1.89 -18.90 13.00
N ALA A 539 -3.11 -19.41 12.79
CA ALA A 539 -3.70 -19.59 11.46
C ALA A 539 -4.26 -18.26 10.93
N LYS A 540 -3.37 -17.31 10.61
CA LYS A 540 -3.70 -15.95 10.20
C LYS A 540 -4.07 -15.86 8.71
N TRP A 541 -5.10 -16.60 8.30
CA TRP A 541 -5.60 -16.60 6.92
C TRP A 541 -6.07 -15.20 6.49
N LEU A 542 -5.94 -14.87 5.21
CA LEU A 542 -6.46 -13.63 4.63
C LEU A 542 -7.99 -13.53 4.76
N ASN A 543 -8.67 -14.62 4.42
CA ASN A 543 -10.11 -14.76 4.52
C ASN A 543 -10.46 -16.20 4.89
N PHE A 544 -11.71 -16.42 5.31
CA PHE A 544 -12.34 -17.74 5.38
C PHE A 544 -13.66 -17.71 4.59
N MET A 545 -14.05 -18.84 4.00
CA MET A 545 -15.32 -18.93 3.29
C MET A 545 -15.98 -20.31 3.49
N PRO A 546 -17.01 -20.42 4.34
CA PRO A 546 -17.71 -21.68 4.50
C PRO A 546 -18.51 -22.05 3.26
N TRP A 547 -18.56 -23.35 2.97
CA TRP A 547 -19.41 -23.90 1.93
C TRP A 547 -20.87 -23.99 2.39
N TYR A 548 -21.80 -23.98 1.45
CA TYR A 548 -23.24 -24.09 1.72
C TYR A 548 -23.68 -25.55 1.99
N GLY A 549 -24.97 -25.74 2.27
CA GLY A 549 -25.58 -27.06 2.39
C GLY A 549 -25.18 -27.78 3.68
N GLU A 550 -24.88 -29.08 3.59
CA GLU A 550 -24.52 -29.91 4.75
C GLU A 550 -23.18 -29.50 5.39
N SER A 551 -22.34 -28.77 4.67
CA SER A 551 -21.07 -28.25 5.17
C SER A 551 -21.21 -26.91 5.92
N MET A 552 -22.38 -26.27 5.86
CA MET A 552 -22.64 -24.97 6.46
C MET A 552 -22.48 -25.04 7.98
N PRO A 553 -21.64 -24.18 8.61
CA PRO A 553 -21.58 -24.08 10.05
C PRO A 553 -22.93 -23.69 10.67
N SER A 554 -23.15 -24.10 11.92
CA SER A 554 -24.40 -23.80 12.64
C SER A 554 -24.61 -22.30 12.90
N ASP A 555 -25.86 -21.90 13.14
CA ASP A 555 -26.21 -20.53 13.53
C ASP A 555 -25.45 -20.01 14.75
N GLU A 556 -25.17 -20.88 15.74
CA GLU A 556 -24.36 -20.52 16.92
C GLU A 556 -22.94 -20.13 16.53
N TRP A 557 -22.34 -20.90 15.62
CA TRP A 557 -21.00 -20.62 15.08
C TRP A 557 -20.98 -19.27 14.35
N TRP A 558 -21.95 -19.02 13.46
CA TRP A 558 -22.04 -17.75 12.73
C TRP A 558 -22.28 -16.55 13.64
N THR A 559 -23.18 -16.70 14.62
CA THR A 559 -23.47 -15.63 15.58
C THR A 559 -22.21 -15.25 16.37
N LYS A 560 -21.39 -16.23 16.74
CA LYS A 560 -20.12 -15.96 17.42
C LYS A 560 -19.13 -15.27 16.48
N VAL A 561 -18.79 -15.91 15.36
CA VAL A 561 -17.76 -15.47 14.42
C VAL A 561 -18.01 -14.06 13.88
N MET A 562 -19.25 -13.72 13.53
CA MET A 562 -19.58 -12.39 13.00
C MET A 562 -19.46 -11.26 14.03
N ASN A 563 -19.29 -11.59 15.32
CA ASN A 563 -19.10 -10.63 16.42
C ASN A 563 -17.66 -10.63 16.98
N GLU A 564 -16.75 -11.41 16.40
CA GLU A 564 -15.34 -11.41 16.79
C GLU A 564 -14.61 -10.20 16.17
N ASN A 565 -13.90 -9.41 16.97
CA ASN A 565 -13.26 -8.16 16.52
C ASN A 565 -12.16 -8.36 15.46
N VAL A 566 -11.63 -9.58 15.34
CA VAL A 566 -10.64 -9.95 14.34
C VAL A 566 -11.28 -10.19 12.96
N VAL A 567 -12.59 -10.45 12.91
CA VAL A 567 -13.32 -10.74 11.68
C VAL A 567 -13.87 -9.46 11.09
N ILE A 568 -13.47 -9.13 9.86
CA ILE A 568 -14.03 -8.03 9.08
C ILE A 568 -15.34 -8.47 8.44
N THR A 569 -16.41 -7.73 8.70
CA THR A 569 -17.72 -7.85 8.03
C THR A 569 -17.90 -6.78 6.95
N ARG A 570 -18.94 -6.89 6.11
CA ARG A 570 -19.10 -6.01 4.92
C ARG A 570 -19.13 -4.52 5.27
N ASP A 571 -19.77 -4.17 6.38
CA ASP A 571 -19.90 -2.80 6.88
C ASP A 571 -18.59 -2.20 7.40
N GLU A 572 -17.58 -3.03 7.66
CA GLU A 572 -16.27 -2.64 8.17
C GLU A 572 -15.23 -2.50 7.04
N ILE A 573 -15.58 -2.86 5.80
CA ILE A 573 -14.70 -2.73 4.64
C ILE A 573 -14.49 -1.26 4.30
N ASN A 574 -13.23 -0.84 4.23
CA ASN A 574 -12.84 0.45 3.68
C ASN A 574 -11.60 0.32 2.79
N GLN A 575 -11.81 0.09 1.49
CA GLN A 575 -10.70 0.00 0.52
C GLN A 575 -9.98 1.34 0.27
N ASN A 576 -10.48 2.46 0.80
CA ASN A 576 -9.78 3.75 0.79
C ASN A 576 -8.89 3.93 2.01
N ALA A 577 -8.94 3.02 3.00
CA ALA A 577 -8.06 3.08 4.15
C ALA A 577 -6.61 2.95 3.70
N THR A 578 -5.75 3.80 4.26
CA THR A 578 -4.31 3.81 4.03
C THR A 578 -3.53 3.39 5.27
N TYR A 579 -4.23 2.97 6.32
CA TYR A 579 -3.69 2.52 7.60
C TYR A 579 -4.74 1.68 8.30
N MET A 580 -4.31 0.60 8.96
CA MET A 580 -5.14 -0.17 9.87
C MET A 580 -4.39 -0.38 11.18
N GLU A 581 -5.00 0.01 12.30
CA GLU A 581 -4.41 -0.18 13.62
C GLU A 581 -4.08 -1.67 13.84
N GLU A 582 -2.87 -1.95 14.29
CA GLU A 582 -2.38 -3.29 14.59
C GLU A 582 -1.72 -3.30 15.96
N SER A 583 -2.06 -4.27 16.81
CA SER A 583 -1.41 -4.42 18.11
C SER A 583 0.07 -4.80 17.95
N ALA A 584 0.90 -4.37 18.90
CA ALA A 584 2.31 -4.67 18.94
C ALA A 584 2.61 -6.17 18.86
N GLN A 585 1.83 -7.01 19.55
CA GLN A 585 2.02 -8.47 19.51
C GLN A 585 1.69 -9.04 18.14
N SER A 586 0.61 -8.58 17.50
CA SER A 586 0.27 -9.03 16.14
C SER A 586 1.39 -8.73 15.15
N ALA A 587 1.94 -7.51 15.20
CA ALA A 587 3.04 -7.10 14.35
C ALA A 587 4.29 -7.97 14.59
N VAL A 588 4.65 -8.23 15.86
CA VAL A 588 5.81 -9.07 16.21
C VAL A 588 5.64 -10.51 15.70
N ASP A 589 4.46 -11.11 15.85
CA ASP A 589 4.18 -12.44 15.28
C ASP A 589 4.26 -12.44 13.74
N ASN A 590 3.97 -11.29 13.11
CA ASN A 590 3.98 -11.11 11.66
C ASN A 590 5.37 -10.78 11.08
N PHE A 591 6.33 -10.36 11.91
CA PHE A 591 7.70 -10.03 11.47
C PHE A 591 8.45 -11.23 10.88
N GLY A 592 8.17 -12.44 11.38
CA GLY A 592 8.84 -13.66 10.94
C GLY A 592 10.36 -13.55 11.03
N LEU A 593 11.05 -13.91 9.94
CA LEU A 593 12.49 -13.67 9.82
C LEU A 593 12.75 -12.19 9.48
N GLY A 594 13.56 -11.53 10.31
CA GLY A 594 13.97 -10.14 10.12
C GLY A 594 15.42 -9.99 9.66
N PHE A 595 15.70 -8.90 8.94
CA PHE A 595 17.06 -8.53 8.48
C PHE A 595 17.40 -7.09 8.86
N ASN A 596 18.64 -6.82 9.29
CA ASN A 596 19.14 -5.46 9.45
C ASN A 596 19.89 -5.01 8.18
N LEU A 597 19.43 -3.93 7.56
CA LEU A 597 20.13 -3.22 6.48
C LEU A 597 21.24 -2.32 7.06
N GLY A 598 22.15 -2.91 7.84
CA GLY A 598 23.22 -2.20 8.52
C GLY A 598 24.33 -1.72 7.59
N ASN A 599 25.18 -0.84 8.13
CA ASN A 599 26.28 -0.13 7.48
C ASN A 599 25.88 0.61 6.20
N THR A 600 24.65 1.11 6.16
CA THR A 600 24.00 1.76 5.02
C THR A 600 23.59 3.18 5.40
N LEU A 601 22.35 3.42 5.85
CA LEU A 601 21.92 4.75 6.31
C LEU A 601 22.43 5.10 7.72
N ASP A 602 22.92 4.11 8.46
CA ASP A 602 23.65 4.29 9.71
C ASP A 602 25.10 4.74 9.50
N ALA A 603 25.68 4.53 8.32
CA ALA A 603 27.05 4.89 8.04
C ALA A 603 27.29 6.41 8.15
N ASN A 604 28.38 6.78 8.83
CA ASN A 604 28.69 8.16 9.18
C ASN A 604 30.21 8.39 9.32
N GLY A 605 30.59 9.67 9.51
CA GLY A 605 31.96 10.10 9.77
C GLY A 605 32.63 10.79 8.58
N CYS A 606 31.91 11.04 7.49
CA CYS A 606 32.41 11.76 6.33
C CYS A 606 32.20 13.28 6.39
N GLY A 607 31.58 13.77 7.48
CA GLY A 607 31.27 15.17 7.75
C GLY A 607 29.94 15.62 7.14
N THR A 608 29.51 16.83 7.50
CA THR A 608 28.24 17.41 7.02
C THR A 608 28.33 17.90 5.57
N GLY A 609 27.20 17.96 4.86
CA GLY A 609 27.08 18.60 3.53
C GLY A 609 27.69 17.78 2.38
N LYS A 610 27.79 16.46 2.54
CA LYS A 610 28.14 15.55 1.43
C LYS A 610 26.89 15.14 0.65
N PRO A 611 27.03 14.60 -0.58
CA PRO A 611 25.92 13.95 -1.25
C PRO A 611 25.39 12.76 -0.45
N VAL A 612 24.08 12.52 -0.48
CA VAL A 612 23.40 11.39 0.20
C VAL A 612 24.13 10.05 -0.03
N ALA A 613 24.42 9.72 -1.29
CA ALA A 613 25.11 8.47 -1.65
C ALA A 613 26.50 8.33 -1.02
N THR A 614 27.17 9.44 -0.67
CA THR A 614 28.48 9.38 0.02
C THR A 614 28.33 8.80 1.41
N TYR A 615 27.24 9.12 2.13
CA TYR A 615 26.95 8.54 3.44
C TYR A 615 26.54 7.08 3.29
N GLU A 616 25.55 6.81 2.44
CA GLU A 616 24.98 5.47 2.25
C GLU A 616 26.01 4.41 1.84
N THR A 617 27.05 4.82 1.10
CA THR A 617 28.11 3.92 0.63
C THR A 617 29.41 4.03 1.44
N PHE A 618 29.45 4.85 2.49
CA PHE A 618 30.69 5.20 3.19
C PHE A 618 31.37 4.01 3.84
N TRP A 619 30.59 3.04 4.33
CA TRP A 619 31.07 1.81 4.95
C TRP A 619 31.06 0.60 3.99
N GLY A 620 31.05 0.85 2.69
CA GLY A 620 31.28 -0.17 1.66
C GLY A 620 30.03 -0.90 1.15
N GLN A 621 28.84 -0.57 1.68
CA GLN A 621 27.57 -1.08 1.15
C GLN A 621 27.19 -0.36 -0.15
N PRO A 622 26.45 -1.02 -1.06
CA PRO A 622 25.87 -0.37 -2.23
C PRO A 622 24.67 0.50 -1.83
N GLU A 623 24.28 1.43 -2.70
CA GLU A 623 23.00 2.12 -2.58
C GLU A 623 21.84 1.11 -2.64
N THR A 624 20.89 1.26 -1.73
CA THR A 624 19.72 0.40 -1.57
C THR A 624 18.75 0.55 -2.73
N THR A 625 18.16 -0.56 -3.18
CA THR A 625 17.19 -0.60 -4.28
C THR A 625 15.90 -1.34 -3.90
N GLN A 626 14.85 -1.17 -4.70
CA GLN A 626 13.59 -1.93 -4.58
C GLN A 626 13.83 -3.45 -4.66
N ASP A 627 14.71 -3.89 -5.56
CA ASP A 627 15.00 -5.31 -5.77
C ASP A 627 15.55 -6.00 -4.52
N MET A 628 16.30 -5.28 -3.67
CA MET A 628 16.78 -5.80 -2.40
C MET A 628 15.62 -6.14 -1.45
N MET A 629 14.62 -5.25 -1.34
CA MET A 629 13.46 -5.46 -0.47
C MET A 629 12.54 -6.54 -1.03
N THR A 630 12.33 -6.55 -2.34
CA THR A 630 11.58 -7.61 -3.04
C THR A 630 12.25 -8.97 -2.83
N PHE A 631 13.58 -9.03 -2.89
CA PHE A 631 14.34 -10.25 -2.66
C PHE A 631 14.13 -10.80 -1.25
N LEU A 632 14.11 -9.95 -0.21
CA LEU A 632 13.82 -10.39 1.17
C LEU A 632 12.43 -11.05 1.26
N MET A 633 11.38 -10.38 0.76
CA MET A 633 10.01 -10.92 0.75
C MET A 633 9.92 -12.26 -0.01
N GLN A 634 10.51 -12.32 -1.21
CA GLN A 634 10.49 -13.53 -2.04
C GLN A 634 11.19 -14.72 -1.39
N ASN A 635 12.11 -14.47 -0.46
CA ASN A 635 12.91 -15.51 0.18
C ASN A 635 12.58 -15.67 1.68
N GLY A 636 11.34 -15.38 2.09
CA GLY A 636 10.83 -15.78 3.41
C GLY A 636 11.14 -14.83 4.57
N PHE A 637 11.64 -13.63 4.30
CA PHE A 637 11.77 -12.57 5.29
C PHE A 637 10.56 -11.64 5.23
N ASN A 638 10.00 -11.27 6.38
CA ASN A 638 8.80 -10.42 6.46
C ASN A 638 9.07 -9.07 7.13
N ALA A 639 10.27 -8.85 7.68
CA ALA A 639 10.63 -7.58 8.29
C ALA A 639 12.07 -7.15 7.96
N VAL A 640 12.27 -5.84 7.83
CA VAL A 640 13.58 -5.22 7.69
C VAL A 640 13.74 -4.10 8.70
N ARG A 641 14.86 -4.10 9.42
CA ARG A 641 15.28 -2.98 10.24
C ARG A 641 16.24 -2.11 9.43
N ILE A 642 15.99 -0.81 9.43
CA ILE A 642 16.69 0.22 8.65
C ILE A 642 17.36 1.17 9.65
N PRO A 643 18.57 0.84 10.12
CA PRO A 643 19.40 1.73 10.92
C PRO A 643 19.61 3.09 10.25
N VAL A 644 19.38 4.20 10.96
CA VAL A 644 19.64 5.56 10.43
C VAL A 644 20.40 6.40 11.45
N THR A 645 21.49 7.03 11.01
CA THR A 645 22.25 8.01 11.80
C THR A 645 21.96 9.41 11.30
N TRP A 646 21.67 10.34 12.21
CA TRP A 646 21.08 11.64 11.86
C TRP A 646 22.02 12.83 12.06
N TYR A 647 22.97 12.76 12.99
CA TYR A 647 23.73 13.94 13.43
C TYR A 647 24.49 14.68 12.32
N GLU A 648 24.99 14.01 11.26
CA GLU A 648 25.69 14.67 10.13
C GLU A 648 24.72 15.38 9.16
N HIS A 649 23.43 15.11 9.31
CA HIS A 649 22.34 15.63 8.49
C HIS A 649 21.50 16.65 9.25
N MET A 650 21.92 17.04 10.45
CA MET A 650 21.25 18.06 11.25
C MET A 650 22.03 19.37 11.18
N ASP A 651 21.32 20.47 10.90
CA ASP A 651 21.91 21.80 11.07
C ASP A 651 22.09 22.17 12.56
N ALA A 652 22.62 23.36 12.82
CA ALA A 652 22.87 23.84 14.18
C ALA A 652 21.58 24.02 15.02
N GLU A 653 20.42 24.18 14.37
CA GLU A 653 19.11 24.29 15.02
C GLU A 653 18.43 22.92 15.16
N GLY A 654 19.06 21.86 14.64
CA GLY A 654 18.55 20.50 14.64
C GLY A 654 17.50 20.22 13.56
N ASN A 655 17.44 21.02 12.49
CA ASN A 655 16.65 20.69 11.31
C ASN A 655 17.38 19.63 10.49
N VAL A 656 16.67 18.57 10.10
CA VAL A 656 17.22 17.50 9.25
C VAL A 656 17.26 17.97 7.80
N ASP A 657 18.36 17.69 7.11
CA ASP A 657 18.52 17.92 5.68
C ASP A 657 17.42 17.22 4.88
N GLU A 658 16.78 17.96 3.98
CA GLU A 658 15.64 17.49 3.21
C GLU A 658 16.01 16.33 2.28
N ALA A 659 17.19 16.38 1.64
CA ALA A 659 17.62 15.32 0.73
C ALA A 659 17.87 14.01 1.47
N TRP A 660 18.45 14.07 2.69
CA TRP A 660 18.58 12.91 3.55
C TRP A 660 17.24 12.32 3.96
N MET A 661 16.31 13.15 4.46
CA MET A 661 14.96 12.70 4.84
C MET A 661 14.23 12.06 3.65
N MET A 662 14.35 12.63 2.45
CA MET A 662 13.77 12.07 1.24
C MET A 662 14.38 10.71 0.86
N ARG A 663 15.68 10.49 1.12
CA ARG A 663 16.29 9.17 0.92
C ARG A 663 15.78 8.14 1.91
N VAL A 664 15.63 8.51 3.19
CA VAL A 664 15.01 7.65 4.21
C VAL A 664 13.59 7.25 3.75
N LYS A 665 12.79 8.23 3.29
CA LYS A 665 11.45 7.96 2.71
C LYS A 665 11.51 6.97 1.54
N ALA A 666 12.43 7.16 0.61
CA ALA A 666 12.55 6.27 -0.55
C ALA A 666 12.86 4.81 -0.14
N ILE A 667 13.75 4.59 0.84
CA ILE A 667 14.09 3.25 1.31
C ILE A 667 12.95 2.62 2.11
N VAL A 668 12.24 3.41 2.92
CA VAL A 668 11.00 2.96 3.56
C VAL A 668 9.97 2.54 2.51
N GLU A 669 9.77 3.33 1.47
CA GLU A 669 8.85 3.03 0.38
C GLU A 669 9.21 1.72 -0.33
N TYR A 670 10.51 1.43 -0.52
CA TYR A 670 10.93 0.14 -1.07
C TYR A 670 10.46 -1.05 -0.23
N ALA A 671 10.57 -0.95 1.09
CA ALA A 671 10.11 -2.00 2.01
C ALA A 671 8.57 -2.13 2.00
N MET A 672 7.86 -1.00 2.00
CA MET A 672 6.38 -0.98 1.94
C MET A 672 5.85 -1.59 0.63
N ASN A 673 6.47 -1.24 -0.51
CA ASN A 673 6.10 -1.80 -1.81
C ASN A 673 6.36 -3.31 -1.89
N ALA A 674 7.42 -3.79 -1.22
CA ALA A 674 7.70 -5.22 -1.12
C ALA A 674 6.74 -5.95 -0.15
N GLY A 675 5.93 -5.22 0.64
CA GLY A 675 5.03 -5.78 1.65
C GLY A 675 5.73 -6.23 2.93
N LEU A 676 6.90 -5.67 3.24
CA LEU A 676 7.65 -5.94 4.46
C LEU A 676 7.21 -5.01 5.59
N TYR A 677 7.36 -5.46 6.84
CA TYR A 677 7.49 -4.54 7.96
C TYR A 677 8.84 -3.82 7.90
N ALA A 678 8.87 -2.53 8.26
CA ALA A 678 10.07 -1.72 8.29
C ALA A 678 10.24 -1.03 9.65
N ILE A 679 11.44 -1.09 10.24
CA ILE A 679 11.79 -0.37 11.46
C ILE A 679 12.78 0.74 11.12
N VAL A 680 12.42 2.00 11.35
CA VAL A 680 13.33 3.16 11.24
C VAL A 680 13.72 3.65 12.63
N ASN A 681 15.01 3.91 12.85
CA ASN A 681 15.50 4.26 14.17
C ASN A 681 16.43 5.49 14.22
N VAL A 682 16.97 5.76 15.41
CA VAL A 682 18.09 6.67 15.66
C VAL A 682 19.29 5.84 16.14
N HIS A 683 20.31 5.68 15.28
CA HIS A 683 21.33 4.64 15.41
C HIS A 683 22.63 5.11 16.07
N HIS A 684 23.64 5.57 15.31
CA HIS A 684 24.95 5.98 15.85
C HIS A 684 24.98 7.40 16.43
N ASP A 685 23.81 8.05 16.55
CA ASP A 685 23.60 9.18 17.47
C ASP A 685 23.70 8.74 18.95
N THR A 686 23.69 7.43 19.20
CA THR A 686 23.90 6.76 20.50
C THR A 686 25.22 5.97 20.52
N ALA A 687 25.44 5.14 21.54
CA ALA A 687 26.60 4.29 21.72
C ALA A 687 27.95 5.05 21.85
N ALA A 688 29.04 4.36 21.50
CA ALA A 688 30.41 4.83 21.73
C ALA A 688 31.01 5.67 20.59
N GLY A 689 30.23 5.93 19.53
CA GLY A 689 30.68 6.68 18.35
C GLY A 689 31.06 8.13 18.66
N SER A 690 31.98 8.69 17.88
CA SER A 690 32.48 10.06 18.10
C SER A 690 31.43 11.17 17.88
N GLY A 691 30.41 10.90 17.06
CA GLY A 691 29.27 11.79 16.83
C GLY A 691 28.09 11.59 17.77
N ALA A 692 28.15 10.58 18.66
CA ALA A 692 27.05 10.24 19.55
C ALA A 692 26.75 11.37 20.54
N TRP A 693 25.49 11.78 20.61
CA TRP A 693 25.02 12.92 21.40
C TRP A 693 23.82 12.60 22.30
N ILE A 694 23.20 11.43 22.12
CA ILE A 694 22.12 10.94 22.98
C ILE A 694 22.74 9.94 23.96
N LYS A 695 22.80 10.31 25.25
CA LYS A 695 23.42 9.50 26.30
C LYS A 695 22.53 9.40 27.53
N ALA A 696 22.57 8.24 28.18
CA ALA A 696 21.93 7.92 29.44
C ALA A 696 22.67 8.60 30.61
N ASP A 697 22.66 9.93 30.60
CA ASP A 697 23.28 10.80 31.60
C ASP A 697 22.37 12.01 31.84
N THR A 698 22.25 12.43 33.09
CA THR A 698 21.31 13.48 33.51
C THR A 698 21.61 14.83 32.86
N ASP A 699 22.88 15.22 32.79
CA ASP A 699 23.28 16.52 32.25
C ASP A 699 23.17 16.52 30.71
N VAL A 700 23.56 15.39 30.08
CA VAL A 700 23.38 15.22 28.63
C VAL A 700 21.89 15.27 28.27
N TYR A 701 21.03 14.53 28.97
CA TYR A 701 19.57 14.57 28.77
C TYR A 701 19.02 15.99 28.88
N ALA A 702 19.38 16.72 29.93
CA ALA A 702 18.92 18.10 30.11
C ALA A 702 19.35 19.02 28.95
N ALA A 703 20.53 18.79 28.37
CA ALA A 703 21.05 19.59 27.26
C ALA A 703 20.46 19.24 25.89
N THR A 704 20.04 17.99 25.67
CA THR A 704 19.72 17.49 24.33
C THR A 704 18.27 17.07 24.14
N LYS A 705 17.46 16.98 25.21
CA LYS A 705 16.06 16.52 25.13
C LYS A 705 15.20 17.24 24.10
N GLU A 706 15.34 18.56 23.96
CA GLU A 706 14.56 19.33 22.99
C GLU A 706 15.01 19.05 21.55
N LYS A 707 16.31 18.87 21.31
CA LYS A 707 16.84 18.46 20.00
C LYS A 707 16.36 17.05 19.64
N PHE A 708 16.32 16.13 20.61
CA PHE A 708 15.80 14.78 20.43
C PHE A 708 14.30 14.78 20.09
N LYS A 709 13.48 15.51 20.85
CA LYS A 709 12.03 15.65 20.55
C LYS A 709 11.80 16.29 19.18
N LYS A 710 12.59 17.31 18.82
CA LYS A 710 12.54 17.96 17.51
C LYS A 710 12.94 17.01 16.37
N LEU A 711 13.95 16.17 16.56
CA LEU A 711 14.33 15.13 15.59
C LEU A 711 13.16 14.19 15.34
N TRP A 712 12.61 13.59 16.40
CA TRP A 712 11.49 12.65 16.27
C TRP A 712 10.22 13.29 15.72
N THR A 713 9.96 14.55 16.03
CA THR A 713 8.85 15.29 15.42
C THR A 713 9.03 15.42 13.90
N GLN A 714 10.25 15.65 13.41
CA GLN A 714 10.52 15.74 11.97
C GLN A 714 10.39 14.37 11.29
N ILE A 715 10.97 13.31 11.87
CA ILE A 715 10.88 11.94 11.36
C ILE A 715 9.41 11.51 11.28
N ALA A 716 8.67 11.64 12.38
CA ALA A 716 7.28 11.21 12.46
C ALA A 716 6.38 11.96 11.47
N ASN A 717 6.55 13.28 11.30
CA ASN A 717 5.79 14.04 10.30
C ASN A 717 6.16 13.64 8.86
N ALA A 718 7.45 13.43 8.57
CA ALA A 718 7.88 13.04 7.23
C ALA A 718 7.39 11.64 6.82
N LEU A 719 7.21 10.76 7.80
CA LEU A 719 6.82 9.35 7.62
C LEU A 719 5.37 9.04 8.03
N ALA A 720 4.56 10.06 8.33
CA ALA A 720 3.22 9.89 8.88
C ALA A 720 2.29 9.06 7.98
N ASP A 721 2.41 9.22 6.66
CA ASP A 721 1.46 8.69 5.69
C ASP A 721 1.66 7.20 5.36
N TYR A 722 2.76 6.57 5.79
CA TYR A 722 2.94 5.13 5.63
C TYR A 722 2.03 4.35 6.58
N ASP A 723 1.63 3.14 6.18
CA ASP A 723 0.70 2.30 6.94
C ASP A 723 1.36 1.67 8.19
N GLN A 724 0.66 0.76 8.88
CA GLN A 724 1.12 0.16 10.14
C GLN A 724 2.37 -0.72 10.01
N HIS A 725 2.76 -1.13 8.80
CA HIS A 725 3.97 -1.93 8.58
C HIS A 725 5.25 -1.13 8.87
N LEU A 726 5.18 0.21 8.90
CA LEU A 726 6.27 1.05 9.36
C LEU A 726 6.20 1.24 10.88
N LEU A 727 7.31 0.94 11.56
CA LEU A 727 7.52 1.15 12.99
C LEU A 727 8.67 2.14 13.22
N PHE A 728 8.62 2.81 14.37
CA PHE A 728 9.69 3.71 14.81
C PHE A 728 10.37 3.15 16.06
N GLU A 729 11.69 3.11 16.06
CA GLU A 729 12.51 2.74 17.22
C GLU A 729 13.25 3.97 17.75
N GLY A 730 12.95 4.36 18.99
CA GLY A 730 13.36 5.65 19.55
C GLY A 730 14.87 5.93 19.58
N TYR A 731 15.67 4.90 19.80
CA TYR A 731 17.13 4.96 19.91
C TYR A 731 17.73 3.54 19.95
N ASN A 732 18.98 3.40 19.50
CA ASN A 732 19.65 2.09 19.37
C ASN A 732 20.27 1.55 20.68
N GLU A 733 21.51 1.94 20.99
CA GLU A 733 22.30 1.40 22.10
C GLU A 733 22.75 2.56 22.99
N MET A 734 21.82 3.13 23.74
CA MET A 734 22.11 4.29 24.58
C MET A 734 23.00 3.89 25.77
N LEU A 735 24.17 4.52 25.88
CA LEU A 735 25.13 4.34 26.97
C LEU A 735 25.22 5.62 27.82
N ASP A 736 25.79 5.49 29.01
CA ASP A 736 26.12 6.64 29.86
C ASP A 736 27.23 7.53 29.28
N GLY A 737 27.52 8.65 29.95
CA GLY A 737 28.57 9.59 29.52
C GLY A 737 29.97 8.97 29.36
N ASN A 738 30.21 7.81 30.00
CA ASN A 738 31.47 7.08 29.98
C ASN A 738 31.48 5.89 29.01
N ASN A 739 30.39 5.68 28.26
CA ASN A 739 30.22 4.57 27.33
C ASN A 739 30.33 3.19 28.01
N SER A 740 29.73 3.04 29.20
CA SER A 740 29.74 1.77 29.95
C SER A 740 28.74 0.78 29.34
N TRP A 741 29.18 -0.40 28.88
CA TRP A 741 28.34 -1.31 28.07
C TRP A 741 27.40 -2.21 28.86
N ASP A 742 27.82 -2.73 30.02
CA ASP A 742 26.98 -3.66 30.78
C ASP A 742 25.84 -2.93 31.53
N GLU A 743 26.20 -1.87 32.25
CA GLU A 743 25.31 -1.08 33.11
C GLU A 743 25.83 0.37 33.19
N PRO A 744 24.96 1.38 33.41
CA PRO A 744 25.40 2.74 33.67
C PRO A 744 26.11 2.81 35.02
N GLN A 745 27.15 3.65 35.11
CA GLN A 745 27.91 3.83 36.36
C GLN A 745 27.08 4.38 37.53
N LYS A 746 25.93 5.01 37.22
CA LYS A 746 25.00 5.58 38.19
C LYS A 746 23.57 5.25 37.78
N ALA A 747 22.71 4.98 38.76
CA ALA A 747 21.30 4.69 38.53
C ALA A 747 20.55 5.82 37.81
N SER A 748 21.00 7.08 37.95
CA SER A 748 20.45 8.22 37.21
C SER A 748 20.60 8.10 35.68
N GLY A 749 21.47 7.21 35.21
CA GLY A 749 21.53 6.85 33.78
C GLY A 749 20.28 6.11 33.32
N TYR A 750 19.73 5.19 34.12
CA TYR A 750 18.44 4.57 33.82
C TYR A 750 17.30 5.59 33.82
N GLU A 751 17.30 6.55 34.75
CA GLU A 751 16.31 7.64 34.76
C GLU A 751 16.38 8.48 33.47
N ALA A 752 17.59 8.87 33.03
CA ALA A 752 17.77 9.60 31.78
C ALA A 752 17.28 8.79 30.56
N LEU A 753 17.59 7.50 30.49
CA LEU A 753 17.11 6.61 29.43
C LEU A 753 15.58 6.52 29.40
N ASN A 754 14.96 6.24 30.55
CA ASN A 754 13.51 6.15 30.66
C ASN A 754 12.83 7.48 30.29
N ASN A 755 13.47 8.62 30.58
CA ASN A 755 12.98 9.94 30.18
C ASN A 755 13.06 10.17 28.67
N TYR A 756 14.15 9.76 27.99
CA TYR A 756 14.20 9.80 26.52
C TYR A 756 13.14 8.90 25.89
N ALA A 757 12.95 7.70 26.43
CA ALA A 757 11.91 6.78 25.95
C ALA A 757 10.52 7.40 26.02
N GLN A 758 10.19 8.08 27.13
CA GLN A 758 8.94 8.83 27.25
C GLN A 758 8.89 10.01 26.27
N ASP A 759 9.96 10.80 26.17
CA ASP A 759 10.01 11.96 25.28
C ASP A 759 9.84 11.58 23.79
N PHE A 760 10.32 10.39 23.40
CA PHE A 760 10.14 9.80 22.08
C PHE A 760 8.67 9.46 21.81
N VAL A 761 8.05 8.68 22.70
CA VAL A 761 6.63 8.31 22.56
C VAL A 761 5.78 9.58 22.50
N ASP A 762 5.99 10.52 23.42
CA ASP A 762 5.26 11.79 23.46
C ASP A 762 5.42 12.58 22.14
N ALA A 763 6.64 12.67 21.60
CA ALA A 763 6.91 13.41 20.38
C ALA A 763 6.23 12.79 19.16
N VAL A 764 6.25 11.47 19.03
CA VAL A 764 5.58 10.76 17.93
C VAL A 764 4.07 10.88 18.06
N ARG A 765 3.51 10.57 19.23
CA ARG A 765 2.06 10.60 19.47
C ARG A 765 1.48 12.00 19.24
N ALA A 766 2.23 13.05 19.61
CA ALA A 766 1.82 14.44 19.39
C ALA A 766 1.62 14.83 17.91
N THR A 767 2.16 14.07 16.96
CA THR A 767 1.95 14.32 15.52
C THR A 767 0.57 13.87 15.01
N GLY A 768 -0.14 13.02 15.75
CA GLY A 768 -1.48 12.54 15.38
C GLY A 768 -1.50 11.66 14.13
N GLY A 769 -2.68 11.55 13.48
CA GLY A 769 -2.87 10.67 12.32
C GLY A 769 -2.48 9.22 12.60
N ASN A 770 -1.84 8.54 11.65
CA ASN A 770 -1.37 7.16 11.81
C ASN A 770 -0.39 7.01 13.00
N ASN A 771 0.38 8.05 13.32
CA ASN A 771 1.37 8.01 14.40
C ASN A 771 0.73 7.98 15.80
N ALA A 772 -0.57 8.26 15.92
CA ALA A 772 -1.30 8.13 17.19
C ALA A 772 -1.35 6.68 17.68
N THR A 773 -1.36 5.70 16.76
CA THR A 773 -1.48 4.27 17.05
C THR A 773 -0.37 3.43 16.40
N ARG A 774 0.58 4.04 15.69
CA ARG A 774 1.75 3.33 15.14
C ARG A 774 2.50 2.59 16.25
N ASN A 775 2.86 1.33 16.01
CA ASN A 775 3.69 0.58 16.92
C ASN A 775 5.08 1.23 17.04
N LEU A 776 5.51 1.48 18.28
CA LEU A 776 6.80 2.09 18.59
C LEU A 776 7.67 1.11 19.37
N ILE A 777 8.97 1.17 19.13
CA ILE A 777 9.98 0.32 19.74
C ILE A 777 10.86 1.16 20.67
N VAL A 778 11.10 0.64 21.87
CA VAL A 778 11.98 1.24 22.87
C VAL A 778 13.04 0.26 23.33
N ASN A 779 14.30 0.71 23.34
CA ASN A 779 15.42 -0.14 23.69
C ASN A 779 15.77 -0.01 25.17
N THR A 780 16.30 -1.09 25.74
CA THR A 780 16.91 -1.05 27.07
C THR A 780 18.26 -0.33 27.03
N TYR A 781 18.86 -0.09 28.21
CA TYR A 781 20.23 0.43 28.28
C TYR A 781 21.19 -0.47 27.51
N ALA A 782 22.00 0.11 26.61
CA ALA A 782 22.90 -0.62 25.71
C ALA A 782 22.21 -1.73 24.87
N ALA A 783 20.88 -1.71 24.73
CA ALA A 783 20.09 -2.86 24.26
C ALA A 783 20.42 -4.18 25.02
N ALA A 784 20.90 -4.06 26.26
CA ALA A 784 21.37 -5.17 27.07
C ALA A 784 20.23 -5.87 27.82
N LYS A 785 20.57 -7.05 28.34
CA LYS A 785 19.63 -8.07 28.82
C LYS A 785 19.92 -8.49 30.28
N GLY A 786 20.88 -7.82 30.91
CA GLY A 786 21.30 -8.11 32.28
C GLY A 786 20.20 -7.79 33.29
N GLU A 787 20.23 -8.47 34.43
CA GLU A 787 19.19 -8.37 35.47
C GLU A 787 18.95 -6.92 35.92
N ASN A 788 20.01 -6.14 36.17
CA ASN A 788 19.88 -4.75 36.62
C ASN A 788 19.30 -3.84 35.54
N VAL A 789 19.70 -4.02 34.28
CA VAL A 789 19.15 -3.30 33.13
C VAL A 789 17.64 -3.57 33.01
N LEU A 790 17.25 -4.84 33.05
CA LEU A 790 15.84 -5.22 32.97
C LEU A 790 15.06 -4.71 34.20
N ASN A 791 15.59 -4.80 35.40
CA ASN A 791 14.89 -4.33 36.61
C ASN A 791 14.65 -2.82 36.63
N ASN A 792 15.58 -2.02 36.07
CA ASN A 792 15.47 -0.56 36.06
C ASN A 792 14.84 0.01 34.78
N PHE A 793 14.59 -0.83 33.77
CA PHE A 793 13.85 -0.42 32.57
C PHE A 793 12.37 -0.21 32.90
N MET A 794 11.91 1.02 32.68
CA MET A 794 10.51 1.41 32.81
C MET A 794 9.94 1.68 31.41
N LEU A 795 8.96 0.88 31.00
CA LEU A 795 8.25 1.11 29.76
C LEU A 795 7.57 2.50 29.81
N PRO A 796 7.64 3.32 28.75
CA PRO A 796 6.93 4.59 28.71
C PRO A 796 5.43 4.42 28.93
N THR A 797 4.80 5.44 29.52
CA THR A 797 3.35 5.55 29.49
C THR A 797 2.93 5.96 28.09
N ASP A 798 1.95 5.27 27.51
CA ASP A 798 1.38 5.58 26.20
C ASP A 798 -0.07 6.06 26.35
N ALA A 799 -0.54 6.84 25.38
CA ALA A 799 -1.92 7.30 25.29
C ALA A 799 -2.88 6.20 24.76
N VAL A 800 -2.31 5.14 24.18
CA VAL A 800 -3.02 4.01 23.55
C VAL A 800 -2.52 2.68 24.13
N ASN A 801 -3.34 1.63 24.04
CA ASN A 801 -3.01 0.32 24.60
C ASN A 801 -2.25 -0.52 23.57
N ASN A 802 -1.29 -1.33 24.01
CA ASN A 802 -0.67 -2.40 23.21
C ASN A 802 0.03 -1.94 21.91
N HIS A 803 0.66 -0.76 21.91
CA HIS A 803 1.43 -0.23 20.77
C HIS A 803 2.91 0.03 21.05
N LEU A 804 3.45 -0.63 22.08
CA LEU A 804 4.86 -0.56 22.45
C LEU A 804 5.50 -1.95 22.39
N ILE A 805 6.70 -2.00 21.81
CA ILE A 805 7.56 -3.18 21.72
C ILE A 805 8.88 -2.85 22.44
N VAL A 806 9.43 -3.80 23.19
CA VAL A 806 10.78 -3.67 23.76
C VAL A 806 11.81 -4.32 22.83
N GLN A 807 12.96 -3.68 22.65
CA GLN A 807 14.05 -4.26 21.88
C GLN A 807 15.32 -4.42 22.73
N VAL A 808 15.99 -5.56 22.51
CA VAL A 808 17.33 -5.89 23.03
C VAL A 808 18.16 -6.51 21.90
N HIS A 809 19.49 -6.55 22.06
CA HIS A 809 20.42 -7.17 21.10
C HIS A 809 21.09 -8.39 21.73
N SER A 810 21.47 -9.37 20.92
CA SER A 810 22.08 -10.62 21.40
C SER A 810 23.19 -11.13 20.49
N TYR A 811 24.43 -10.89 20.89
CA TYR A 811 25.65 -11.50 20.33
C TYR A 811 26.22 -12.58 21.25
N ASP A 812 25.35 -13.12 22.11
CA ASP A 812 25.69 -14.02 23.19
C ASP A 812 25.86 -15.48 22.72
N PRO A 813 26.77 -16.24 23.36
CA PRO A 813 27.77 -15.78 24.32
C PRO A 813 28.78 -14.82 23.67
N TRP A 814 29.10 -13.70 24.34
CA TRP A 814 29.99 -12.69 23.75
C TRP A 814 31.28 -13.32 23.20
N ASN A 815 31.65 -12.95 21.96
CA ASN A 815 32.85 -13.44 21.28
C ASN A 815 32.87 -14.96 20.98
N PHE A 816 31.71 -15.64 20.98
CA PHE A 816 31.64 -17.08 20.70
C PHE A 816 32.23 -17.45 19.34
N PHE A 817 32.06 -16.60 18.32
CA PHE A 817 32.55 -16.90 16.98
C PHE A 817 34.09 -17.04 16.93
N ASN A 818 34.82 -16.30 17.76
CA ASN A 818 36.28 -16.45 17.87
C ASN A 818 36.67 -17.62 18.77
N THR A 819 35.92 -17.88 19.85
CA THR A 819 36.33 -18.77 20.95
C THR A 819 35.80 -20.19 20.85
N LYS A 820 34.67 -20.40 20.17
CA LYS A 820 33.98 -21.70 20.03
C LYS A 820 34.21 -22.30 18.65
N THR A 821 34.16 -23.63 18.56
CA THR A 821 34.22 -24.37 17.28
C THR A 821 32.85 -24.87 16.82
N THR A 822 31.89 -25.02 17.74
CA THR A 822 30.53 -25.52 17.50
C THR A 822 29.54 -24.77 18.38
N TRP A 823 28.28 -24.70 17.96
CA TRP A 823 27.20 -24.22 18.82
C TRP A 823 26.83 -25.35 19.78
N ASP A 824 27.34 -25.25 21.01
CA ASP A 824 27.23 -26.31 22.02
C ASP A 824 26.13 -26.00 23.04
N SER A 825 25.95 -26.88 24.03
CA SER A 825 24.93 -26.72 25.06
C SER A 825 25.13 -25.46 25.91
N GLU A 826 26.35 -24.94 26.04
CA GLU A 826 26.58 -23.68 26.76
C GLU A 826 26.00 -22.50 25.98
N CYS A 827 26.22 -22.47 24.66
CA CYS A 827 25.63 -21.47 23.79
C CYS A 827 24.09 -21.51 23.81
N HIS A 828 23.51 -22.70 23.65
CA HIS A 828 22.05 -22.90 23.68
C HIS A 828 21.42 -22.52 25.03
N ASN A 829 22.04 -22.95 26.14
CA ASN A 829 21.55 -22.63 27.48
C ASN A 829 21.61 -21.11 27.74
N THR A 830 22.64 -20.43 27.23
CA THR A 830 22.77 -18.97 27.35
C THR A 830 21.57 -18.27 26.69
N LEU A 831 21.20 -18.65 25.45
CA LEU A 831 20.02 -18.07 24.79
C LEU A 831 18.72 -18.43 25.51
N THR A 832 18.56 -19.68 25.95
CA THR A 832 17.36 -20.13 26.67
C THR A 832 17.15 -19.33 27.97
N GLU A 833 18.21 -19.04 28.71
CA GLU A 833 18.18 -18.22 29.92
C GLU A 833 17.83 -16.76 29.60
N ILE A 834 18.37 -16.21 28.51
CA ILE A 834 18.03 -14.87 28.01
C ILE A 834 16.53 -14.77 27.69
N PHE A 835 15.99 -15.68 26.87
CA PHE A 835 14.56 -15.65 26.52
C PHE A 835 13.68 -15.86 27.74
N SER A 836 14.09 -16.73 28.67
CA SER A 836 13.39 -16.92 29.95
C SER A 836 13.34 -15.65 30.79
N ALA A 837 14.45 -14.90 30.86
CA ALA A 837 14.51 -13.64 31.60
C ALA A 837 13.62 -12.55 30.95
N LEU A 838 13.67 -12.44 29.62
CA LEU A 838 12.86 -11.49 28.86
C LEU A 838 11.36 -11.79 28.99
N SER A 839 10.93 -13.03 28.77
CA SER A 839 9.54 -13.46 28.94
C SER A 839 9.03 -13.33 30.37
N LYS A 840 9.91 -13.48 31.37
CA LYS A 840 9.54 -13.24 32.77
C LYS A 840 9.30 -11.75 33.04
N LYS A 841 10.09 -10.86 32.43
CA LYS A 841 9.97 -9.41 32.62
C LYS A 841 8.82 -8.81 31.80
N PHE A 842 8.67 -9.26 30.56
CA PHE A 842 7.74 -8.72 29.58
C PHE A 842 6.72 -9.79 29.22
N THR A 843 5.49 -9.62 29.72
CA THR A 843 4.41 -10.60 29.55
C THR A 843 3.46 -10.22 28.42
N THR A 844 2.65 -9.17 28.62
CA THR A 844 1.75 -8.63 27.58
C THR A 844 2.46 -7.68 26.63
N ILE A 845 3.67 -7.24 26.98
CA ILE A 845 4.50 -6.36 26.17
C ILE A 845 5.39 -7.27 25.33
N PRO A 846 5.23 -7.31 24.00
CA PRO A 846 6.13 -8.08 23.17
C PRO A 846 7.54 -7.50 23.21
N TYR A 847 8.52 -8.36 22.99
CA TYR A 847 9.90 -7.95 22.79
C TYR A 847 10.49 -8.59 21.54
N ILE A 848 11.53 -7.97 20.98
CA ILE A 848 12.27 -8.48 19.82
C ILE A 848 13.77 -8.50 20.09
N ILE A 849 14.46 -9.42 19.41
CA ILE A 849 15.91 -9.40 19.27
C ILE A 849 16.24 -8.55 18.04
N GLY A 850 16.43 -7.25 18.25
CA GLY A 850 16.61 -6.27 17.18
C GLY A 850 17.92 -6.41 16.42
N GLU A 851 18.91 -7.06 17.02
CA GLU A 851 20.18 -7.42 16.38
C GLU A 851 20.70 -8.73 16.97
N TYR A 852 21.16 -9.63 16.10
CA TYR A 852 21.94 -10.80 16.47
C TYR A 852 22.88 -11.21 15.34
N GLY A 853 23.94 -11.93 15.69
CA GLY A 853 24.84 -12.54 14.72
C GLY A 853 26.13 -12.99 15.36
N THR A 854 27.16 -13.19 14.54
CA THR A 854 28.46 -13.72 14.97
C THR A 854 29.49 -12.66 15.37
N HIS A 855 29.11 -11.38 15.28
CA HIS A 855 29.99 -10.24 15.57
C HIS A 855 30.47 -10.27 17.02
N GLY A 856 31.79 -10.17 17.21
CA GLY A 856 32.44 -10.25 18.52
C GLY A 856 33.55 -9.22 18.67
N GLU A 857 34.63 -9.57 19.37
CA GLU A 857 35.75 -8.63 19.55
C GLU A 857 36.38 -8.24 18.21
N SER A 858 36.77 -6.96 18.11
CA SER A 858 37.27 -6.34 16.86
C SER A 858 36.30 -6.45 15.68
N ASP A 859 35.02 -6.70 15.96
CA ASP A 859 33.96 -6.88 14.98
C ASP A 859 34.25 -8.01 13.97
N ILE A 860 35.02 -9.02 14.39
CA ILE A 860 35.25 -10.23 13.59
C ILE A 860 33.95 -11.03 13.56
N SER A 861 33.47 -11.32 12.36
CA SER A 861 32.23 -12.07 12.11
C SER A 861 32.36 -13.04 10.95
N VAL A 862 31.30 -13.82 10.73
CA VAL A 862 31.20 -14.78 9.62
C VAL A 862 31.05 -14.05 8.28
N SER A 863 31.69 -14.59 7.25
CA SER A 863 31.51 -14.17 5.86
C SER A 863 31.49 -15.38 4.93
N LYS A 864 31.16 -15.17 3.65
CA LYS A 864 31.17 -16.24 2.64
C LYS A 864 32.54 -16.92 2.47
N SER A 865 33.63 -16.28 2.91
CA SER A 865 34.99 -16.83 2.86
C SER A 865 35.44 -17.48 4.16
N SER A 866 34.61 -17.47 5.21
CA SER A 866 34.89 -18.18 6.45
C SER A 866 34.99 -19.69 6.21
N PRO A 867 35.76 -20.42 7.04
CA PRO A 867 35.76 -21.87 7.01
C PRO A 867 34.34 -22.45 7.15
N ALA A 868 34.06 -23.57 6.47
CA ALA A 868 32.71 -24.15 6.42
C ALA A 868 32.16 -24.51 7.82
N GLU A 869 33.02 -24.94 8.74
CA GLU A 869 32.65 -25.19 10.14
C GLU A 869 32.27 -23.92 10.90
N LYS A 870 32.82 -22.76 10.53
CA LYS A 870 32.43 -21.46 11.09
C LYS A 870 31.13 -20.96 10.49
N ILE A 871 30.88 -21.22 9.21
CA ILE A 871 29.56 -20.98 8.60
C ILE A 871 28.50 -21.87 9.27
N LYS A 872 28.83 -23.13 9.56
CA LYS A 872 27.94 -24.03 10.32
C LYS A 872 27.67 -23.50 11.73
N LEU A 873 28.70 -23.01 12.44
CA LEU A 873 28.53 -22.37 13.75
C LEU A 873 27.54 -21.19 13.70
N ALA A 874 27.61 -20.37 12.64
CA ALA A 874 26.66 -19.27 12.43
C ALA A 874 25.24 -19.78 12.12
N ALA A 875 25.12 -20.83 11.29
CA ALA A 875 23.84 -21.43 10.94
C ALA A 875 23.15 -22.04 12.17
N ASP A 876 23.90 -22.77 13.01
CA ASP A 876 23.38 -23.38 14.24
C ASP A 876 22.90 -22.29 15.22
N GLN A 877 23.65 -21.19 15.38
CA GLN A 877 23.25 -20.05 16.21
C GLN A 877 21.98 -19.38 15.70
N ALA A 878 21.88 -19.16 14.39
CA ALA A 878 20.75 -18.50 13.77
C ALA A 878 19.46 -19.32 13.88
N ALA A 879 19.55 -20.65 13.67
CA ALA A 879 18.44 -21.56 13.85
C ALA A 879 17.93 -21.56 15.30
N ASP A 880 18.83 -21.64 16.29
CA ASP A 880 18.48 -21.64 17.71
C ASP A 880 17.81 -20.34 18.13
N MET A 881 18.39 -19.19 17.73
CA MET A 881 17.84 -17.86 17.98
C MET A 881 16.42 -17.70 17.42
N VAL A 882 16.20 -18.12 16.17
CA VAL A 882 14.89 -18.04 15.49
C VAL A 882 13.86 -18.94 16.18
N LYS A 883 14.22 -20.19 16.48
CA LYS A 883 13.29 -21.13 17.11
C LYS A 883 12.88 -20.69 18.51
N LEU A 884 13.86 -20.30 19.33
CA LEU A 884 13.60 -19.81 20.69
C LEU A 884 12.74 -18.54 20.66
N ALA A 885 13.00 -17.59 19.76
CA ALA A 885 12.16 -16.40 19.65
C ALA A 885 10.72 -16.73 19.28
N LYS A 886 10.51 -17.59 18.28
CA LYS A 886 9.18 -18.03 17.85
C LYS A 886 8.40 -18.70 18.99
N ASP A 887 9.04 -19.62 19.72
CA ASP A 887 8.42 -20.34 20.83
C ASP A 887 8.10 -19.41 22.03
N HIS A 888 8.73 -18.22 22.08
CA HIS A 888 8.50 -17.17 23.07
C HIS A 888 7.65 -15.99 22.55
N HIS A 889 6.98 -16.12 21.38
CA HIS A 889 6.18 -15.04 20.77
C HIS A 889 6.96 -13.73 20.54
N SER A 890 8.22 -13.89 20.15
CA SER A 890 9.18 -12.83 19.82
C SER A 890 9.62 -12.95 18.34
N ALA A 891 10.42 -11.99 17.88
CA ALA A 891 10.98 -11.96 16.52
C ALA A 891 12.44 -11.52 16.54
N THR A 892 13.17 -11.79 15.45
CA THR A 892 14.63 -11.62 15.40
C THR A 892 15.06 -10.95 14.11
N PHE A 893 16.09 -10.10 14.19
CA PHE A 893 16.63 -9.38 13.04
C PHE A 893 18.13 -9.65 12.87
N TYR A 894 18.50 -10.38 11.82
CA TYR A 894 19.88 -10.79 11.59
C TYR A 894 20.75 -9.59 11.22
N TRP A 895 21.87 -9.39 11.92
CA TRP A 895 22.82 -8.31 11.63
C TRP A 895 23.67 -8.64 10.40
N MET A 896 23.27 -8.09 9.25
CA MET A 896 24.04 -7.98 7.99
C MET A 896 24.49 -9.26 7.27
N SER A 897 25.23 -10.17 7.91
CA SER A 897 26.15 -11.12 7.24
C SER A 897 25.50 -12.04 6.20
N ILE A 898 24.19 -12.28 6.29
CA ILE A 898 23.45 -13.15 5.37
C ILE A 898 23.15 -12.49 4.01
N PHE A 899 23.16 -11.15 3.93
CA PHE A 899 22.88 -10.37 2.73
C PHE A 899 23.70 -9.08 2.72
N ASP A 900 24.94 -9.18 2.24
CA ASP A 900 25.98 -8.18 2.47
C ASP A 900 26.70 -7.74 1.18
N GLY A 901 27.06 -6.45 1.13
CA GLY A 901 27.94 -5.89 0.11
C GLY A 901 27.46 -6.13 -1.32
N SER A 902 28.36 -6.67 -2.16
CA SER A 902 28.07 -6.89 -3.59
C SER A 902 26.99 -7.94 -3.86
N ASP A 903 26.62 -8.77 -2.87
CA ASP A 903 25.51 -9.71 -3.06
C ASP A 903 24.16 -9.00 -3.05
N ARG A 904 24.07 -7.82 -2.42
CA ARG A 904 22.82 -7.03 -2.39
C ARG A 904 22.40 -6.55 -3.77
N ILE A 905 23.34 -6.24 -4.65
CA ILE A 905 23.04 -5.75 -6.01
C ILE A 905 22.65 -6.85 -6.99
N GLN A 906 22.92 -8.13 -6.69
CA GLN A 906 22.63 -9.23 -7.63
C GLN A 906 21.14 -9.58 -7.73
N PRO A 907 20.30 -9.39 -6.70
CA PRO A 907 20.44 -9.76 -5.28
C PRO A 907 20.54 -11.29 -5.05
N GLN A 908 21.35 -11.72 -4.08
CA GLN A 908 21.47 -13.14 -3.67
C GLN A 908 21.91 -13.26 -2.20
N TRP A 909 21.72 -14.42 -1.56
CA TRP A 909 22.23 -14.65 -0.21
C TRP A 909 23.75 -14.76 -0.17
N SER A 910 24.38 -14.03 0.75
CA SER A 910 25.81 -14.16 1.07
C SER A 910 26.11 -15.47 1.80
N LEU A 911 25.16 -15.96 2.61
CA LEU A 911 25.27 -17.18 3.41
C LEU A 911 24.01 -18.06 3.27
N PRO A 912 23.81 -18.73 2.12
CA PRO A 912 22.58 -19.48 1.85
C PRO A 912 22.27 -20.56 2.91
N THR A 913 23.29 -21.25 3.43
CA THR A 913 23.09 -22.31 4.44
C THR A 913 22.67 -21.78 5.80
N VAL A 914 23.00 -20.53 6.13
CA VAL A 914 22.53 -19.88 7.37
C VAL A 914 21.06 -19.52 7.22
N VAL A 915 20.68 -18.98 6.07
CA VAL A 915 19.28 -18.63 5.75
C VAL A 915 18.39 -19.88 5.71
N GLU A 916 18.84 -20.95 5.07
CA GLU A 916 18.12 -22.23 5.07
C GLU A 916 17.85 -22.73 6.49
N ALA A 917 18.86 -22.69 7.37
CA ALA A 917 18.71 -23.11 8.76
C ALA A 917 17.71 -22.23 9.54
N MET A 918 17.66 -20.92 9.24
CA MET A 918 16.66 -20.02 9.81
C MET A 918 15.24 -20.34 9.30
N GLN A 919 15.09 -20.61 8.01
CA GLN A 919 13.80 -20.95 7.39
C GLN A 919 13.29 -22.29 7.93
N GLU A 920 14.14 -23.31 8.01
CA GLU A 920 13.80 -24.62 8.59
C GLU A 920 13.37 -24.47 10.06
N ALA A 921 14.07 -23.64 10.84
CA ALA A 921 13.74 -23.41 12.25
C ALA A 921 12.43 -22.64 12.46
N TYR A 922 12.08 -21.71 11.57
CA TYR A 922 10.85 -20.90 11.70
C TYR A 922 9.60 -21.62 11.19
N ASN A 923 9.76 -22.41 10.12
CA ASN A 923 8.65 -23.07 9.43
C ASN A 923 8.28 -24.43 10.04
N ASN A 924 9.09 -24.95 10.96
CA ASN A 924 8.86 -26.17 11.76
C ASN A 924 8.59 -25.85 13.24
#